data_AF-A0A9E5YPK4-F1
#
_entry.id   AF-A0A9E5YPK4-F1
#
_cell.length_a   1.000
_cell.length_b   1.000
_cell.length_c   1.000
_cell.angle_alpha   90.00
_cell.angle_beta   90.00
_cell.angle_gamma   90.00
#
_symmetry.space_group_name_H-M   'P 1'
#
loop_
_entity.id
_entity.type
_entity.pdbx_description
1 polymer ?
#
loop_
_entity_poly.entity_id
_entity_poly.type
_entity_poly.pdbx_seq_one_letter_code
_entity_poly.pdbx_strand_id
1 'polypeptide(L)'
;MQSFIGFLGNFLLLALTFMTAESLTRKAFPKHIRFWNIWKKDVANSKRILGNTIAGYYVSVLSLVFILIFYFFTMRYLNWWNPASLSTDPNSLATYFPWLSAIANALQAGFLEECLFRAIPLAGAVLIGTKLGKKKLFLGIGLIVQALIFGAGHANYAAQPAYARVVELIIPSLYFAFLYLRFGLLTGILMHFAFDAILMSLPIWITSSKGIWVGRTFFIILFFIPLFIVIYRWFQSKKLVEIKEENLNLSWQPAPKKEKEKIVRITTQTTGFNKKSIKWILVAGIIGVLIWIGLSDFHNYYLPLKVSRKQAIETAKAELERQGIELTDDWEILAQTWDHATGVHRFIWQEGGKEVFEKFIGKYIVAASWKIRFLRFEGDVAERAEEYNIFIREDGKAYRFWHQLPEDQKGVSLEKEEAQEISYQVLKEIYEIDPLKLKELSAIPEKLPERRDWKFTYSDTINYTLQEGELRYSVEISGDIPTNIISFVYAPEEWVRNERNQKKPAETLGSFFNILLFLVYLLAVVIGIIQWTKKNFSTRIFLIFFFLLFIIQVILFINSWQTRIAWFSTSEPLSNQVFTTIFGFLLKTIFLSFVLAVIAGLISKWKLLEQAGLKDVFPALGWGAIIIGIATFAGLFAPSLEPFKPVIGSWGTSIPLLDSALNLFNRFIAETLLLMFIFTLSGKITKNWTQKKFIGILLPILIGIFFIGGKSLKIFTGANIAFWLINGILTGILLIFIYRNYARFSFSSIPVLMSVIYLFKILKNGLYFAYPAALPGSIVGIIIIVVFGIFWSKELGKLDST
;
A
#
# COMPACT_ATOMS: atom_id res chain seq x y z
N MET A 1 6.07 -13.51 15.60
CA MET A 1 5.63 -13.86 14.22
C MET A 1 5.69 -12.67 13.26
N GLN A 2 5.03 -11.53 13.53
CA GLN A 2 5.13 -10.32 12.65
C GLN A 2 6.57 -9.88 12.39
N SER A 3 7.42 -9.81 13.42
CA SER A 3 8.84 -9.44 13.26
C SER A 3 9.63 -10.45 12.42
N PHE A 4 9.32 -11.75 12.52
CA PHE A 4 9.95 -12.79 11.70
C PHE A 4 9.52 -12.71 10.23
N ILE A 5 8.24 -12.42 9.99
CA ILE A 5 7.70 -12.22 8.65
C ILE A 5 8.30 -10.96 8.01
N GLY A 6 8.37 -9.86 8.76
CA GLY A 6 9.05 -8.63 8.34
C GLY A 6 10.53 -8.87 8.04
N PHE A 7 11.22 -9.63 8.90
CA PHE A 7 12.60 -10.06 8.66
C PHE A 7 12.74 -10.85 7.36
N LEU A 8 11.91 -11.87 7.13
CA LEU A 8 11.98 -12.69 5.90
C LEU A 8 11.70 -11.85 4.65
N GLY A 9 10.72 -10.95 4.72
CA GLY A 9 10.40 -10.00 3.64
C GLY A 9 11.59 -9.09 3.32
N ASN A 10 12.17 -8.46 4.33
CA ASN A 10 13.34 -7.59 4.18
C ASN A 10 14.57 -8.36 3.68
N PHE A 11 14.81 -9.57 4.18
CA PHE A 11 15.89 -10.44 3.73
C PHE A 11 15.74 -10.77 2.23
N LEU A 12 14.56 -11.19 1.79
CA LEU A 12 14.30 -11.51 0.38
C LEU A 12 14.46 -10.26 -0.51
N LEU A 13 13.95 -9.11 -0.07
CA LEU A 13 14.10 -7.84 -0.78
C LEU A 13 15.59 -7.47 -0.93
N LEU A 14 16.34 -7.50 0.17
CA LEU A 14 17.77 -7.18 0.18
C LEU A 14 18.55 -8.16 -0.71
N ALA A 15 18.32 -9.46 -0.57
CA ALA A 15 18.98 -10.49 -1.35
C ALA A 15 18.73 -10.33 -2.85
N LEU A 16 17.48 -10.13 -3.27
CA LEU A 16 17.13 -9.95 -4.68
C LEU A 16 17.69 -8.65 -5.27
N THR A 17 17.61 -7.55 -4.51
CA THR A 17 18.15 -6.26 -4.92
C THR A 17 19.67 -6.37 -5.10
N PHE A 18 20.36 -6.96 -4.13
CA PHE A 18 21.80 -7.17 -4.20
C PHE A 18 22.23 -8.09 -5.35
N MET A 19 21.55 -9.24 -5.51
CA MET A 19 21.84 -10.17 -6.61
C MET A 19 21.69 -9.47 -7.97
N THR A 20 20.68 -8.61 -8.12
CA THR A 20 20.45 -7.83 -9.34
C THR A 20 21.56 -6.78 -9.52
N ALA A 21 21.85 -6.00 -8.48
CA ALA A 21 22.90 -4.98 -8.47
C ALA A 21 24.26 -5.55 -8.85
N GLU A 22 24.70 -6.62 -8.18
CA GLU A 22 25.97 -7.30 -8.48
C GLU A 22 25.97 -7.89 -9.89
N SER A 23 24.89 -8.54 -10.32
CA SER A 23 24.81 -9.14 -11.66
C SER A 23 24.87 -8.11 -12.79
N LEU A 24 24.21 -6.96 -12.62
CA LEU A 24 24.26 -5.86 -13.58
C LEU A 24 25.64 -5.19 -13.55
N THR A 25 26.19 -4.94 -12.35
CA THR A 25 27.53 -4.35 -12.16
C THR A 25 28.60 -5.19 -12.86
N ARG A 26 28.55 -6.52 -12.72
CA ARG A 26 29.45 -7.45 -13.41
C ARG A 26 29.47 -7.26 -14.92
N LYS A 27 28.29 -7.10 -15.52
CA LYS A 27 28.16 -6.92 -16.97
C LYS A 27 28.55 -5.52 -17.43
N ALA A 28 28.26 -4.50 -16.64
CA ALA A 28 28.45 -3.10 -17.01
C ALA A 28 29.89 -2.59 -16.77
N PHE A 29 30.54 -3.07 -15.70
CA PHE A 29 31.80 -2.53 -15.19
C PHE A 29 32.85 -3.64 -15.00
N PRO A 30 33.59 -4.01 -16.05
CA PRO A 30 34.54 -5.14 -16.03
C PRO A 30 35.70 -4.95 -15.05
N LYS A 31 36.12 -3.71 -14.77
CA LYS A 31 37.25 -3.39 -13.87
C LYS A 31 36.87 -3.30 -12.38
N HIS A 32 35.59 -3.44 -12.04
CA HIS A 32 35.15 -3.49 -10.64
C HIS A 32 35.47 -4.85 -10.02
N ILE A 33 35.62 -4.86 -8.71
CA ILE A 33 35.90 -6.06 -7.92
C ILE A 33 34.62 -6.90 -7.84
N ARG A 34 34.72 -8.23 -7.95
CA ARG A 34 33.59 -9.13 -7.69
C ARG A 34 33.22 -9.00 -6.23
N PHE A 35 32.05 -8.44 -5.92
CA PHE A 35 31.72 -8.06 -4.54
C PHE A 35 31.75 -9.25 -3.58
N TRP A 36 31.33 -10.43 -4.02
CA TRP A 36 31.37 -11.66 -3.22
C TRP A 36 32.78 -12.13 -2.83
N ASN A 37 33.82 -11.62 -3.49
CA ASN A 37 35.20 -11.98 -3.19
C ASN A 37 35.89 -11.02 -2.22
N ILE A 38 35.27 -9.88 -1.85
CA ILE A 38 35.95 -8.79 -1.13
C ILE A 38 36.60 -9.23 0.19
N TRP A 39 36.06 -10.25 0.85
CA TRP A 39 36.56 -10.77 2.13
C TRP A 39 37.38 -12.05 2.02
N LYS A 40 37.65 -12.54 0.80
CA LYS A 40 38.60 -13.65 0.59
C LYS A 40 40.00 -13.22 1.01
N LYS A 41 40.79 -14.16 1.52
CA LYS A 41 42.12 -13.89 2.11
C LYS A 41 43.05 -13.14 1.16
N ASP A 42 43.03 -13.50 -0.12
CA ASP A 42 43.86 -12.96 -1.22
C ASP A 42 43.33 -11.67 -1.85
N VAL A 43 42.13 -11.24 -1.46
CA VAL A 43 41.47 -10.01 -1.96
C VAL A 43 41.42 -8.95 -0.88
N ALA A 44 41.01 -9.33 0.33
CA ALA A 44 40.86 -8.45 1.47
C ALA A 44 42.18 -7.81 1.91
N ASN A 45 43.31 -8.50 1.71
CA ASN A 45 44.64 -7.97 2.00
C ASN A 45 45.23 -7.12 0.85
N SER A 46 44.42 -6.74 -0.14
CA SER A 46 44.89 -5.93 -1.25
C SER A 46 44.89 -4.43 -0.93
N LYS A 47 45.84 -3.69 -1.51
CA LYS A 47 45.90 -2.22 -1.39
C LYS A 47 44.60 -1.56 -1.85
N ARG A 48 43.95 -2.13 -2.88
CA ARG A 48 42.69 -1.62 -3.44
C ARG A 48 41.53 -1.77 -2.46
N ILE A 49 41.40 -2.90 -1.77
CA ILE A 49 40.34 -3.08 -0.75
C ILE A 49 40.60 -2.17 0.45
N LEU A 50 41.83 -2.10 0.95
CA LEU A 50 42.19 -1.18 2.02
C LEU A 50 41.86 0.27 1.65
N GLY A 51 42.28 0.72 0.46
CA GLY A 51 41.98 2.05 -0.06
C GLY A 51 40.48 2.31 -0.20
N ASN A 52 39.71 1.36 -0.76
CA ASN A 52 38.26 1.47 -0.89
C ASN A 52 37.54 1.56 0.46
N THR A 53 38.01 0.79 1.46
CA THR A 53 37.45 0.78 2.82
C THR A 53 37.75 2.09 3.55
N ILE A 54 39.00 2.55 3.53
CA ILE A 54 39.40 3.84 4.13
C ILE A 54 38.66 4.99 3.44
N ALA A 55 38.59 4.97 2.10
CA ALA A 55 37.86 5.97 1.33
C ALA A 55 36.39 6.04 1.75
N GLY A 56 35.73 4.93 2.02
CA GLY A 56 34.35 4.91 2.51
C GLY A 56 34.15 5.75 3.77
N TYR A 57 34.96 5.50 4.80
CA TYR A 57 34.91 6.26 6.06
C TYR A 57 35.39 7.71 5.92
N TYR A 58 36.44 7.95 5.12
CA TYR A 58 36.96 9.30 4.95
C TYR A 58 35.95 10.19 4.22
N VAL A 59 35.32 9.64 3.20
CA VAL A 59 34.36 10.36 2.38
C VAL A 59 33.06 10.65 3.15
N SER A 60 32.64 9.81 4.08
CA SER A 60 31.44 10.11 4.88
C SER A 60 31.61 11.39 5.71
N VAL A 61 32.83 11.71 6.14
CA VAL A 61 33.15 12.99 6.79
C VAL A 61 32.87 14.17 5.85
N LEU A 62 33.22 14.06 4.57
CA LEU A 62 32.91 15.11 3.58
C LEU A 62 31.40 15.27 3.37
N SER A 63 30.64 14.17 3.39
CA SER A 63 29.17 14.21 3.33
C SER A 63 28.57 14.91 4.57
N LEU A 64 29.14 14.67 5.77
CA LEU A 64 28.74 15.36 7.01
C LEU A 64 29.08 16.85 6.97
N VAL A 65 30.24 17.22 6.43
CA VAL A 65 30.60 18.64 6.24
C VAL A 65 29.66 19.31 5.23
N PHE A 66 29.34 18.62 4.13
CA PHE A 66 28.39 19.13 3.14
C PHE A 66 27.02 19.44 3.76
N ILE A 67 26.44 18.50 4.51
CA ILE A 67 25.10 18.70 5.08
C ILE A 67 25.08 19.86 6.08
N LEU A 68 26.15 20.02 6.87
CA LEU A 68 26.31 21.16 7.78
C LEU A 68 26.39 22.49 7.02
N ILE A 69 27.22 22.57 5.98
CA ILE A 69 27.36 23.78 5.15
C ILE A 69 26.03 24.09 4.44
N PHE A 70 25.37 23.07 3.89
CA PHE A 70 24.12 23.21 3.17
C PHE A 70 23.02 23.77 4.07
N TYR A 71 22.80 23.18 5.26
CA TYR A 71 21.79 23.69 6.18
C TYR A 71 22.17 25.06 6.74
N PHE A 72 23.44 25.30 7.07
CA PHE A 72 23.89 26.63 7.48
C PHE A 72 23.59 27.68 6.41
N PHE A 73 23.90 27.40 5.15
CA PHE A 73 23.65 28.32 4.04
C PHE A 73 22.16 28.54 3.79
N THR A 74 21.38 27.47 3.67
CA THR A 74 19.96 27.54 3.33
C THR A 74 19.12 28.18 4.44
N MET A 75 19.41 27.89 5.71
CA MET A 75 18.75 28.55 6.84
C MET A 75 19.16 30.02 6.97
N ARG A 76 20.42 30.38 6.71
CA ARG A 76 20.91 31.76 6.88
C ARG A 76 20.55 32.69 5.74
N TYR A 77 20.56 32.21 4.50
CA TYR A 77 20.46 33.05 3.30
C TYR A 77 19.22 32.80 2.46
N LEU A 78 18.60 31.62 2.55
CA LEU A 78 17.42 31.27 1.75
C LEU A 78 16.12 31.20 2.56
N ASN A 79 16.19 31.44 3.88
CA ASN A 79 15.06 31.29 4.82
C ASN A 79 14.41 29.90 4.75
N TRP A 80 15.19 28.86 4.44
CA TRP A 80 14.68 27.49 4.47
C TRP A 80 14.52 27.03 5.91
N TRP A 81 13.42 26.33 6.18
CA TRP A 81 13.13 25.79 7.49
C TRP A 81 13.17 24.26 7.46
N ASN A 82 13.85 23.67 8.46
CA ASN A 82 13.87 22.23 8.69
C ASN A 82 13.76 21.96 10.20
N PRO A 83 12.92 21.00 10.63
CA PRO A 83 12.77 20.67 12.04
C PRO A 83 14.00 19.92 12.57
N ALA A 84 14.49 20.37 13.74
CA ALA A 84 15.61 19.72 14.44
C ALA A 84 15.29 18.26 14.85
N SER A 85 14.01 17.94 15.10
CA SER A 85 13.54 16.61 15.51
C SER A 85 13.78 15.51 14.48
N LEU A 86 13.99 15.86 13.20
CA LEU A 86 14.35 14.89 12.16
C LEU A 86 15.76 14.33 12.32
N SER A 87 16.60 14.96 13.14
CA SER A 87 18.01 14.60 13.31
C SER A 87 18.24 13.55 14.41
N THR A 88 17.26 13.29 15.28
CA THR A 88 17.37 12.33 16.39
C THR A 88 16.02 11.76 16.79
N ASP A 89 15.86 10.43 16.72
CA ASP A 89 14.70 9.73 17.31
C ASP A 89 15.05 9.25 18.73
N PRO A 90 14.52 9.89 19.79
CA PRO A 90 14.80 9.49 21.17
C PRO A 90 14.26 8.10 21.50
N ASN A 91 13.26 7.60 20.75
CA ASN A 91 12.72 6.24 20.94
C ASN A 91 13.75 5.15 20.60
N SER A 92 14.82 5.48 19.88
CA SER A 92 15.95 4.57 19.65
C SER A 92 16.56 4.05 20.97
N LEU A 93 16.53 4.86 22.03
CA LEU A 93 17.01 4.50 23.37
C LEU A 93 16.07 3.51 24.09
N ALA A 94 14.81 3.39 23.67
CA ALA A 94 13.84 2.44 24.23
C ALA A 94 14.01 1.00 23.69
N THR A 95 15.00 0.78 22.80
CA THR A 95 15.33 -0.57 22.32
C THR A 95 16.29 -1.28 23.27
N TYR A 96 16.25 -2.62 23.32
CA TYR A 96 17.14 -3.41 24.19
C TYR A 96 18.64 -3.15 23.93
N PHE A 97 19.01 -2.89 22.67
CA PHE A 97 20.38 -2.64 22.25
C PHE A 97 20.44 -1.44 21.28
N PRO A 98 20.42 -0.19 21.77
CA PRO A 98 20.36 1.01 20.91
C PRO A 98 21.52 1.13 19.92
N TRP A 99 22.72 0.66 20.28
CA TRP A 99 23.87 0.66 19.36
C TRP A 99 23.69 -0.31 18.20
N LEU A 100 23.02 -1.43 18.42
CA LEU A 100 22.77 -2.44 17.39
C LEU A 100 21.68 -1.97 16.43
N SER A 101 20.62 -1.31 16.92
CA SER A 101 19.57 -0.76 16.05
C SER A 101 20.13 0.33 15.13
N ALA A 102 20.95 1.25 15.64
CA ALA A 102 21.62 2.26 14.82
C ALA A 102 22.50 1.63 13.72
N ILE A 103 23.36 0.66 14.08
CA ILE A 103 24.23 -0.03 13.12
C ILE A 103 23.41 -0.85 12.10
N ALA A 104 22.40 -1.59 12.55
CA ALA A 104 21.60 -2.45 11.68
C ALA A 104 20.79 -1.64 10.67
N ASN A 105 20.17 -0.53 11.10
CA ASN A 105 19.42 0.36 10.22
C ASN A 105 20.34 1.05 9.22
N ALA A 106 21.46 1.61 9.67
CA ALA A 106 22.45 2.25 8.79
C ALA A 106 23.05 1.26 7.78
N LEU A 107 23.33 0.02 8.20
CA LEU A 107 23.85 -1.01 7.30
C LEU A 107 22.80 -1.44 6.29
N GLN A 108 21.54 -1.62 6.73
CA GLN A 108 20.44 -1.95 5.84
C GLN A 108 20.23 -0.85 4.80
N ALA A 109 20.14 0.42 5.22
CA ALA A 109 19.97 1.57 4.33
C ALA A 109 21.15 1.69 3.36
N GLY A 110 22.38 1.82 3.87
CA GLY A 110 23.57 1.96 3.04
C GLY A 110 23.79 0.80 2.06
N PHE A 111 23.41 -0.43 2.43
CA PHE A 111 23.53 -1.56 1.51
C PHE A 111 22.39 -1.58 0.46
N LEU A 112 21.14 -1.44 0.91
CA LEU A 112 19.97 -1.54 0.05
C LEU A 112 19.90 -0.37 -0.94
N GLU A 113 20.11 0.86 -0.45
CA GLU A 113 19.96 2.07 -1.23
C GLU A 113 21.07 2.23 -2.28
N GLU A 114 22.30 1.88 -1.96
CA GLU A 114 23.38 1.89 -2.96
C GLU A 114 23.18 0.82 -4.04
N CYS A 115 22.57 -0.32 -3.68
CA CYS A 115 22.17 -1.30 -4.69
C CYS A 115 21.03 -0.76 -5.57
N LEU A 116 19.98 -0.22 -4.94
CA LEU A 116 18.72 0.17 -5.59
C LEU A 116 18.86 1.44 -6.44
N PHE A 117 19.53 2.46 -5.92
CA PHE A 117 19.60 3.79 -6.54
C PHE A 117 20.90 4.02 -7.30
N ARG A 118 21.99 3.28 -7.03
CA ARG A 118 23.27 3.49 -7.74
C ARG A 118 23.55 2.33 -8.68
N ALA A 119 23.76 1.13 -8.13
CA ALA A 119 24.24 0.01 -8.95
C ALA A 119 23.24 -0.44 -10.03
N ILE A 120 21.98 -0.70 -9.66
CA ILE A 120 20.96 -1.16 -10.62
C ILE A 120 20.73 -0.13 -11.76
N PRO A 121 20.39 1.14 -11.48
CA PRO A 121 20.08 2.10 -12.55
C PRO A 121 21.29 2.48 -13.38
N LEU A 122 22.47 2.70 -12.78
CA LEU A 122 23.66 3.11 -13.54
C LEU A 122 24.24 1.97 -14.38
N ALA A 123 24.30 0.74 -13.83
CA ALA A 123 24.69 -0.42 -14.63
C ALA A 123 23.66 -0.71 -15.73
N GLY A 124 22.36 -0.62 -15.41
CA GLY A 124 21.28 -0.76 -16.38
C GLY A 124 21.39 0.24 -17.53
N ALA A 125 21.58 1.52 -17.21
CA ALA A 125 21.76 2.60 -18.17
C ALA A 125 22.99 2.37 -19.06
N VAL A 126 24.12 1.97 -18.49
CA VAL A 126 25.33 1.62 -19.26
C VAL A 126 25.07 0.45 -20.20
N LEU A 127 24.38 -0.59 -19.76
CA LEU A 127 24.08 -1.77 -20.60
C LEU A 127 23.13 -1.44 -21.74
N ILE A 128 22.07 -0.67 -21.47
CA ILE A 128 21.12 -0.20 -22.50
C ILE A 128 21.85 0.69 -23.50
N GLY A 129 22.61 1.67 -23.00
CA GLY A 129 23.38 2.58 -23.84
C GLY A 129 24.43 1.86 -24.68
N THR A 130 25.09 0.83 -24.14
CA THR A 130 26.04 0.02 -24.89
C THR A 130 25.35 -0.73 -26.03
N LYS A 131 24.19 -1.33 -25.76
CA LYS A 131 23.38 -2.03 -26.78
C LYS A 131 22.89 -1.10 -27.88
N LEU A 132 22.60 0.15 -27.55
CA LEU A 132 22.11 1.18 -28.49
C LEU A 132 23.23 2.04 -29.10
N GLY A 133 24.51 1.76 -28.82
CA GLY A 133 25.64 2.58 -29.28
C GLY A 133 25.74 3.97 -28.66
N LYS A 134 24.95 4.28 -27.62
CA LYS A 134 24.83 5.60 -26.96
C LYS A 134 25.21 5.57 -25.48
N LYS A 135 26.28 4.84 -25.11
CA LYS A 135 26.69 4.60 -23.71
C LYS A 135 26.77 5.87 -22.86
N LYS A 136 27.45 6.92 -23.35
CA LYS A 136 27.64 8.18 -22.60
C LYS A 136 26.30 8.89 -22.33
N LEU A 137 25.42 8.95 -23.32
CA LEU A 137 24.10 9.56 -23.20
C LEU A 137 23.25 8.86 -22.13
N PHE A 138 23.15 7.52 -22.21
CA PHE A 138 22.35 6.78 -21.24
C PHE A 138 22.94 6.84 -19.84
N LEU A 139 24.28 6.83 -19.69
CA LEU A 139 24.90 7.05 -18.38
C LEU A 139 24.54 8.44 -17.81
N GLY A 140 24.59 9.50 -18.64
CA GLY A 140 24.15 10.84 -18.24
C GLY A 140 22.69 10.89 -17.81
N ILE A 141 21.79 10.27 -18.59
CA ILE A 141 20.37 10.14 -18.23
C ILE A 141 20.23 9.38 -16.90
N GLY A 142 20.96 8.27 -16.74
CA GLY A 142 20.95 7.46 -15.52
C GLY A 142 21.39 8.25 -14.29
N LEU A 143 22.40 9.12 -14.41
CA LEU A 143 22.89 9.98 -13.33
C LEU A 143 21.83 11.00 -12.89
N ILE A 144 21.09 11.60 -13.83
CA ILE A 144 20.02 12.55 -13.54
C ILE A 144 18.83 11.84 -12.90
N VAL A 145 18.34 10.76 -13.55
CA VAL A 145 17.15 10.04 -13.10
C VAL A 145 17.34 9.45 -11.71
N GLN A 146 18.51 8.84 -11.43
CA GLN A 146 18.74 8.29 -10.09
C GLN A 146 18.81 9.37 -9.00
N ALA A 147 19.39 10.53 -9.30
CA ALA A 147 19.48 11.63 -8.33
C ALA A 147 18.10 12.19 -7.99
N LEU A 148 17.25 12.38 -9.01
CA LEU A 148 15.88 12.84 -8.83
C LEU A 148 15.03 11.82 -8.05
N ILE A 149 15.11 10.54 -8.40
CA ILE A 149 14.36 9.49 -7.70
C ILE A 149 14.83 9.35 -6.25
N PHE A 150 16.14 9.36 -6.01
CA PHE A 150 16.70 9.29 -4.66
C PHE A 150 16.29 10.50 -3.81
N GLY A 151 16.44 11.71 -4.35
CA GLY A 151 16.04 12.95 -3.68
C GLY A 151 14.55 12.99 -3.37
N ALA A 152 13.71 12.66 -4.35
CA ALA A 152 12.26 12.64 -4.19
C ALA A 152 11.77 11.53 -3.25
N GLY A 153 12.50 10.41 -3.16
CA GLY A 153 12.24 9.36 -2.16
C GLY A 153 12.32 9.83 -0.71
N HIS A 154 12.97 10.98 -0.46
CA HIS A 154 13.11 11.60 0.85
C HIS A 154 12.31 12.91 0.98
N ALA A 155 11.48 13.28 0.00
CA ALA A 155 10.72 14.53 0.04
C ALA A 155 9.54 14.52 1.05
N ASN A 156 9.37 13.43 1.80
CA ASN A 156 8.31 13.27 2.80
C ASN A 156 8.68 13.85 4.18
N TYR A 157 9.92 14.30 4.37
CA TYR A 157 10.31 15.02 5.58
C TYR A 157 9.73 16.43 5.59
N ALA A 158 9.26 16.89 6.75
CA ALA A 158 8.82 18.26 6.91
C ALA A 158 10.00 19.21 6.63
N ALA A 159 9.89 19.99 5.56
CA ALA A 159 10.90 20.96 5.13
C ALA A 159 10.22 22.08 4.34
N GLN A 160 10.74 23.29 4.45
CA GLN A 160 10.31 24.41 3.62
C GLN A 160 11.52 25.01 2.89
N PRO A 161 11.46 25.16 1.56
CA PRO A 161 10.38 24.77 0.64
C PRO A 161 10.24 23.25 0.47
N ALA A 162 9.10 22.78 -0.03
CA ALA A 162 8.78 21.35 -0.20
C ALA A 162 9.84 20.54 -0.97
N TYR A 163 10.53 21.18 -1.93
CA TYR A 163 11.56 20.55 -2.74
C TYR A 163 12.95 20.60 -2.11
N ALA A 164 13.11 21.17 -0.91
CA ALA A 164 14.40 21.39 -0.25
C ALA A 164 15.23 20.10 -0.19
N ARG A 165 14.60 19.00 0.24
CA ARG A 165 15.28 17.70 0.36
C ARG A 165 15.68 17.12 -1.00
N VAL A 166 14.88 17.37 -2.04
CA VAL A 166 15.23 16.95 -3.41
C VAL A 166 16.48 17.69 -3.87
N VAL A 167 16.52 19.01 -3.68
CA VAL A 167 17.67 19.86 -4.07
C VAL A 167 18.92 19.49 -3.29
N GLU A 168 18.80 19.34 -1.97
CA GLU A 168 19.90 18.92 -1.10
C GLU A 168 20.55 17.63 -1.62
N LEU A 169 19.73 16.63 -1.92
CA LEU A 169 20.20 15.29 -2.28
C LEU A 169 20.72 15.17 -3.71
N ILE A 170 20.65 16.21 -4.56
CA ILE A 170 21.26 16.19 -5.90
C ILE A 170 22.77 15.99 -5.79
N ILE A 171 23.46 16.81 -4.99
CA ILE A 171 24.92 16.77 -4.87
C ILE A 171 25.38 15.45 -4.25
N PRO A 172 24.87 15.00 -3.08
CA PRO A 172 25.15 13.68 -2.54
C PRO A 172 24.85 12.55 -3.53
N SER A 173 23.74 12.60 -4.27
CA SER A 173 23.43 11.53 -5.23
C SER A 173 24.41 11.43 -6.39
N LEU A 174 24.87 12.56 -6.92
CA LEU A 174 25.90 12.58 -7.96
C LEU A 174 27.25 12.12 -7.40
N TYR A 175 27.53 12.51 -6.16
CA TYR A 175 28.73 12.09 -5.46
C TYR A 175 28.77 10.58 -5.21
N PHE A 176 27.67 10.00 -4.72
CA PHE A 176 27.56 8.56 -4.46
C PHE A 176 27.64 7.78 -5.78
N ALA A 177 27.02 8.29 -6.84
CA ALA A 177 27.15 7.75 -8.18
C ALA A 177 28.61 7.77 -8.67
N PHE A 178 29.36 8.85 -8.43
CA PHE A 178 30.79 8.91 -8.75
C PHE A 178 31.57 7.84 -7.99
N LEU A 179 31.34 7.67 -6.67
CA LEU A 179 31.99 6.65 -5.87
C LEU A 179 31.72 5.25 -6.42
N TYR A 180 30.46 4.94 -6.76
CA TYR A 180 30.10 3.68 -7.39
C TYR A 180 30.80 3.47 -8.73
N LEU A 181 30.76 4.46 -9.63
CA LEU A 181 31.38 4.35 -10.96
C LEU A 181 32.89 4.14 -10.87
N ARG A 182 33.55 4.80 -9.91
CA ARG A 182 35.01 4.77 -9.73
C ARG A 182 35.50 3.56 -8.94
N PHE A 183 34.90 3.28 -7.79
CA PHE A 183 35.40 2.33 -6.79
C PHE A 183 34.55 1.06 -6.67
N GLY A 184 33.33 1.05 -7.23
CA GLY A 184 32.36 -0.04 -7.10
C GLY A 184 31.51 0.09 -5.82
N LEU A 185 30.75 -0.96 -5.52
CA LEU A 185 29.76 -0.96 -4.43
C LEU A 185 30.36 -0.76 -3.03
N LEU A 186 31.54 -1.30 -2.73
CA LEU A 186 32.10 -1.30 -1.37
C LEU A 186 32.25 0.11 -0.78
N THR A 187 32.85 1.02 -1.53
CA THR A 187 33.10 2.39 -1.05
C THR A 187 31.80 3.17 -0.87
N GLY A 188 30.86 3.05 -1.80
CA GLY A 188 29.54 3.69 -1.69
C GLY A 188 28.77 3.18 -0.48
N ILE A 189 28.69 1.85 -0.30
CA ILE A 189 28.01 1.23 0.84
C ILE A 189 28.63 1.66 2.16
N LEU A 190 29.96 1.62 2.29
CA LEU A 190 30.64 2.00 3.53
C LEU A 190 30.48 3.49 3.85
N MET A 191 30.53 4.35 2.83
CA MET A 191 30.30 5.78 3.01
C MET A 191 28.88 6.05 3.51
N HIS A 192 27.87 5.47 2.86
CA HIS A 192 26.47 5.66 3.23
C HIS A 192 26.18 5.07 4.62
N PHE A 193 26.65 3.84 4.87
CA PHE A 193 26.60 3.20 6.19
C PHE A 193 27.24 4.09 7.27
N ALA A 194 28.45 4.61 7.03
CA ALA A 194 29.16 5.40 8.02
C ALA A 194 28.46 6.73 8.29
N PHE A 195 27.94 7.39 7.25
CA PHE A 195 27.15 8.62 7.35
C PHE A 195 25.92 8.40 8.24
N ASP A 196 25.12 7.37 7.93
CA ASP A 196 23.91 7.06 8.68
C ASP A 196 24.20 6.59 10.11
N ALA A 197 25.18 5.72 10.30
CA ALA A 197 25.51 5.19 11.61
C ALA A 197 25.96 6.30 12.58
N ILE A 198 26.67 7.32 12.09
CA ILE A 198 27.05 8.49 12.90
C ILE A 198 25.80 9.26 13.33
N LEU A 199 24.91 9.60 12.39
CA LEU A 199 23.71 10.39 12.70
C LEU A 199 22.71 9.62 13.57
N MET A 200 22.43 8.36 13.24
CA MET A 200 21.49 7.51 13.98
C MET A 200 21.98 7.14 15.39
N SER A 201 23.29 7.22 15.66
CA SER A 201 23.83 6.92 16.99
C SER A 201 23.97 8.15 17.90
N LEU A 202 23.65 9.36 17.42
CA LEU A 202 23.77 10.60 18.21
C LEU A 202 23.16 10.49 19.63
N PRO A 203 21.96 9.89 19.84
CA PRO A 203 21.39 9.72 21.18
C PRO A 203 22.31 8.99 22.18
N ILE A 204 23.10 8.00 21.72
CA ILE A 204 24.03 7.24 22.57
C ILE A 204 25.26 8.07 22.96
N TRP A 205 25.63 9.04 22.12
CA TRP A 205 26.78 9.91 22.33
C TRP A 205 26.45 11.11 23.22
N ILE A 206 25.23 11.65 23.13
CA ILE A 206 24.80 12.81 23.93
C ILE A 206 24.20 12.43 25.30
N THR A 207 23.78 11.18 25.50
CA THR A 207 23.18 10.72 26.77
C THR A 207 24.24 10.39 27.83
N SER A 208 23.99 10.80 29.08
CA SER A 208 24.86 10.56 30.24
C SER A 208 24.25 9.56 31.25
N SER A 209 23.94 8.34 30.80
CA SER A 209 23.36 7.29 31.66
C SER A 209 24.39 6.25 32.13
N LYS A 210 24.13 5.62 33.28
CA LYS A 210 24.98 4.55 33.83
C LYS A 210 24.99 3.36 32.85
N GLY A 211 26.18 2.92 32.43
CA GLY A 211 26.35 1.80 31.49
C GLY A 211 26.42 2.19 30.01
N ILE A 212 26.25 3.47 29.65
CA ILE A 212 26.27 3.93 28.25
C ILE A 212 27.59 3.60 27.51
N TRP A 213 28.70 3.50 28.25
CA TRP A 213 30.02 3.12 27.72
C TRP A 213 30.05 1.74 27.08
N VAL A 214 29.21 0.80 27.55
CA VAL A 214 29.07 -0.52 26.92
C VAL A 214 28.54 -0.36 25.50
N GLY A 215 27.46 0.43 25.34
CA GLY A 215 26.88 0.73 24.04
C GLY A 215 27.84 1.45 23.09
N ARG A 216 28.58 2.46 23.59
CA ARG A 216 29.60 3.19 22.81
C ARG A 216 30.74 2.27 22.34
N THR A 217 31.20 1.38 23.22
CA THR A 217 32.26 0.41 22.89
C THR A 217 31.80 -0.57 21.81
N PHE A 218 30.61 -1.17 21.97
CA PHE A 218 30.07 -2.07 20.96
C PHE A 218 29.77 -1.34 19.64
N PHE A 219 29.31 -0.08 19.69
CA PHE A 219 29.14 0.72 18.48
C PHE A 219 30.45 0.86 17.72
N ILE A 220 31.55 1.28 18.37
CA ILE A 220 32.87 1.41 17.73
C ILE A 220 33.33 0.08 17.14
N ILE A 221 33.17 -1.02 17.89
CA ILE A 221 33.56 -2.35 17.42
C ILE A 221 32.80 -2.71 16.14
N LEU A 222 31.47 -2.59 16.15
CA LEU A 222 30.61 -2.95 15.02
C LEU A 222 30.84 -2.01 13.82
N PHE A 223 30.98 -0.71 14.08
CA PHE A 223 31.23 0.31 13.07
C PHE A 223 32.49 0.01 12.26
N PHE A 224 33.59 -0.39 12.91
CA PHE A 224 34.86 -0.67 12.24
C PHE A 224 35.08 -2.12 11.80
N ILE A 225 34.08 -3.03 11.90
CA ILE A 225 34.20 -4.43 11.43
C ILE A 225 34.81 -4.53 10.01
N PRO A 226 34.34 -3.76 9.00
CA PRO A 226 34.91 -3.83 7.65
C PRO A 226 36.42 -3.52 7.62
N LEU A 227 36.87 -2.57 8.43
CA LEU A 227 38.28 -2.21 8.55
C LEU A 227 39.07 -3.28 9.30
N PHE A 228 38.52 -3.80 10.40
CA PHE A 228 39.15 -4.88 11.15
C PHE A 228 39.34 -6.16 10.33
N ILE A 229 38.39 -6.51 9.46
CA ILE A 229 38.55 -7.63 8.53
C ILE A 229 39.76 -7.41 7.62
N VAL A 230 39.92 -6.22 7.05
CA VAL A 230 41.05 -5.89 6.16
C VAL A 230 42.38 -5.92 6.93
N ILE A 231 42.44 -5.30 8.10
CA ILE A 231 43.62 -5.29 8.97
C ILE A 231 44.00 -6.71 9.39
N TYR A 232 43.04 -7.52 9.82
CA TYR A 232 43.26 -8.92 10.19
C TYR A 232 43.82 -9.74 9.03
N ARG A 233 43.28 -9.58 7.81
CA ARG A 233 43.77 -10.28 6.61
C ARG A 233 45.14 -9.78 6.17
N TRP A 234 45.44 -8.50 6.38
CA TRP A 234 46.78 -7.96 6.18
C TRP A 234 47.78 -8.60 7.17
N PHE A 235 47.46 -8.67 8.46
CA PHE A 235 48.31 -9.36 9.45
C PHE A 235 48.51 -10.85 9.11
N GLN A 236 47.44 -11.57 8.72
CA GLN A 236 47.53 -12.98 8.32
C GLN A 236 48.42 -13.21 7.08
N SER A 237 48.51 -12.24 6.17
CA SER A 237 49.26 -12.36 4.92
C SER A 237 50.66 -11.74 5.00
N LYS A 238 50.95 -10.95 6.04
CA LYS A 238 52.20 -10.21 6.28
C LYS A 238 52.62 -9.24 5.16
N LYS A 239 51.79 -9.03 4.14
CA LYS A 239 52.03 -8.09 3.04
C LYS A 239 50.73 -7.62 2.40
N LEU A 240 50.70 -6.35 1.98
CA LEU A 240 49.65 -5.84 1.10
C LEU A 240 49.94 -6.23 -0.34
N VAL A 241 48.96 -6.82 -1.01
CA VAL A 241 49.09 -7.30 -2.39
C VAL A 241 48.34 -6.41 -3.38
N GLU A 242 48.69 -6.50 -4.66
CA GLU A 242 47.83 -5.96 -5.72
C GLU A 242 46.68 -6.92 -6.01
N ILE A 243 45.54 -6.38 -6.42
CA ILE A 243 44.39 -7.20 -6.75
C ILE A 243 44.63 -7.95 -8.07
N LYS A 244 44.50 -9.27 -8.03
CA LYS A 244 44.62 -10.10 -9.23
C LYS A 244 43.40 -9.93 -10.14
N GLU A 245 43.62 -10.00 -11.45
CA GLU A 245 42.55 -9.87 -12.45
C GLU A 245 41.43 -10.89 -12.26
N GLU A 246 41.78 -12.11 -11.81
CA GLU A 246 40.80 -13.17 -11.50
C GLU A 246 39.70 -12.70 -10.52
N ASN A 247 39.97 -11.69 -9.68
CA ASN A 247 39.02 -11.16 -8.71
C ASN A 247 38.19 -9.97 -9.24
N LEU A 248 38.41 -9.56 -10.49
CA LEU A 248 37.64 -8.53 -11.19
C LEU A 248 36.48 -9.13 -11.99
N ASN A 249 35.50 -8.29 -12.31
CA ASN A 249 34.31 -8.69 -13.06
C ASN A 249 34.62 -9.21 -14.47
N LEU A 250 35.68 -8.70 -15.11
CA LEU A 250 36.14 -9.12 -16.43
C LEU A 250 36.48 -10.62 -16.52
N SER A 251 36.97 -11.20 -15.43
CA SER A 251 37.33 -12.63 -15.37
C SER A 251 36.14 -13.52 -14.98
N TRP A 252 34.96 -12.94 -14.74
CA TRP A 252 33.76 -13.74 -14.50
C TRP A 252 33.22 -14.28 -15.83
N GLN A 253 33.14 -15.60 -15.93
CA GLN A 253 32.39 -16.26 -16.99
C GLN A 253 31.13 -16.90 -16.40
N PRO A 254 29.97 -16.78 -17.07
CA PRO A 254 28.79 -17.54 -16.69
C PRO A 254 29.12 -19.02 -16.76
N ALA A 255 28.61 -19.81 -15.80
CA ALA A 255 28.72 -21.26 -15.87
C ALA A 255 28.28 -21.74 -17.27
N PRO A 256 29.04 -22.65 -17.91
CA PRO A 256 28.70 -23.15 -19.23
C PRO A 256 27.24 -23.59 -19.21
N LYS A 257 26.47 -23.04 -20.14
CA LYS A 257 25.04 -23.30 -20.25
C LYS A 257 24.91 -24.80 -20.47
N LYS A 258 24.51 -25.57 -19.44
CA LYS A 258 24.18 -26.99 -19.63
C LYS A 258 23.28 -27.04 -20.85
N GLU A 259 23.73 -27.75 -21.89
CA GLU A 259 22.89 -28.00 -23.05
C GLU A 259 21.59 -28.53 -22.49
N LYS A 260 20.53 -27.78 -22.71
CA LYS A 260 19.21 -28.30 -22.40
C LYS A 260 19.10 -29.50 -23.32
N GLU A 261 19.06 -30.71 -22.74
CA GLU A 261 18.54 -31.88 -23.44
C GLU A 261 17.38 -31.37 -24.27
N LYS A 262 17.44 -31.59 -25.59
CA LYS A 262 16.32 -31.32 -26.48
C LYS A 262 15.14 -32.03 -25.84
N ILE A 263 14.30 -31.28 -25.13
CA ILE A 263 13.05 -31.80 -24.61
C ILE A 263 12.33 -32.17 -25.88
N VAL A 264 12.32 -33.47 -26.19
CA VAL A 264 11.45 -34.05 -27.21
C VAL A 264 10.11 -33.41 -26.91
N ARG A 265 9.63 -32.59 -27.85
CA ARG A 265 8.26 -32.12 -27.82
C ARG A 265 7.45 -33.41 -27.93
N ILE A 266 7.15 -34.02 -26.79
CA ILE A 266 6.11 -35.00 -26.70
C ILE A 266 4.88 -34.14 -26.99
N THR A 267 4.46 -34.15 -28.24
CA THR A 267 3.15 -33.73 -28.67
C THR A 267 2.22 -34.74 -28.01
N THR A 268 2.01 -34.58 -26.70
CA THR A 268 0.97 -35.33 -26.01
C THR A 268 -0.30 -34.93 -26.72
N GLN A 269 -0.88 -35.88 -27.45
CA GLN A 269 -2.25 -35.80 -27.92
C GLN A 269 -3.09 -35.60 -26.66
N THR A 270 -3.36 -34.35 -26.31
CA THR A 270 -4.28 -34.02 -25.25
C THR A 270 -5.64 -34.50 -25.76
N THR A 271 -6.20 -35.51 -25.10
CA THR A 271 -7.62 -35.84 -25.28
C THR A 271 -8.39 -34.54 -25.10
N GLY A 272 -9.08 -34.12 -26.16
CA GLY A 272 -9.77 -32.83 -26.17
C GLY A 272 -10.77 -32.71 -25.03
N PHE A 273 -11.14 -31.47 -24.71
CA PHE A 273 -12.16 -31.17 -23.73
C PHE A 273 -13.45 -31.99 -23.99
N ASN A 274 -13.98 -32.67 -22.95
CA ASN A 274 -15.17 -33.52 -23.10
C ASN A 274 -16.40 -32.65 -23.40
N LYS A 275 -16.78 -32.54 -24.67
CA LYS A 275 -17.92 -31.72 -25.10
C LYS A 275 -19.25 -32.10 -24.44
N LYS A 276 -19.42 -33.33 -23.95
CA LYS A 276 -20.63 -33.76 -23.22
C LYS A 276 -20.76 -33.08 -21.85
N SER A 277 -19.67 -32.60 -21.26
CA SER A 277 -19.71 -31.91 -19.96
C SER A 277 -20.20 -30.46 -20.06
N ILE A 278 -20.21 -29.84 -21.25
CA ILE A 278 -20.65 -28.44 -21.45
C ILE A 278 -22.07 -28.25 -20.93
N LYS A 279 -22.99 -29.15 -21.31
CA LYS A 279 -24.40 -29.08 -20.88
C LYS A 279 -24.50 -29.04 -19.36
N TRP A 280 -23.80 -29.95 -18.69
CA TRP A 280 -23.81 -30.04 -17.22
C TRP A 280 -23.11 -28.86 -16.54
N ILE A 281 -22.04 -28.32 -17.12
CA ILE A 281 -21.37 -27.10 -16.61
C ILE A 281 -22.30 -25.90 -16.72
N LEU A 282 -23.05 -25.78 -17.82
CA LEU A 282 -24.03 -24.70 -17.99
C LEU A 282 -25.22 -24.85 -17.03
N VAL A 283 -25.74 -26.07 -16.86
CA VAL A 283 -26.81 -26.35 -15.88
C VAL A 283 -26.34 -26.02 -14.45
N ALA A 284 -25.13 -26.48 -14.06
CA ALA A 284 -24.54 -26.13 -12.77
C ALA A 284 -24.26 -24.62 -12.65
N GLY A 285 -23.92 -23.95 -13.75
CA GLY A 285 -23.81 -22.51 -13.82
C GLY A 285 -25.13 -21.79 -13.55
N ILE A 286 -26.23 -22.24 -14.17
CA ILE A 286 -27.58 -21.71 -13.91
C ILE A 286 -27.95 -21.91 -12.44
N ILE A 287 -27.70 -23.09 -11.87
CA ILE A 287 -27.88 -23.33 -10.43
C ILE A 287 -27.04 -22.36 -9.60
N GLY A 288 -25.78 -22.12 -9.99
CA GLY A 288 -24.91 -21.12 -9.34
C GLY A 288 -25.48 -19.70 -9.37
N VAL A 289 -26.09 -19.29 -10.49
CA VAL A 289 -26.81 -18.00 -10.58
C VAL A 289 -28.04 -17.98 -9.68
N LEU A 290 -28.85 -19.04 -9.68
CA LEU A 290 -30.03 -19.15 -8.82
C LEU A 290 -29.66 -19.10 -7.33
N ILE A 291 -28.58 -19.78 -6.94
CA ILE A 291 -28.00 -19.69 -5.58
C ILE A 291 -27.58 -18.26 -5.27
N TRP A 292 -26.91 -17.58 -6.21
CA TRP A 292 -26.51 -16.18 -5.99
C TRP A 292 -27.72 -15.25 -5.83
N ILE A 293 -28.75 -15.39 -6.65
CA ILE A 293 -29.99 -14.59 -6.56
C ILE A 293 -30.73 -14.87 -5.25
N GLY A 294 -30.90 -16.14 -4.89
CA GLY A 294 -31.72 -16.55 -3.75
C GLY A 294 -31.04 -16.42 -2.39
N LEU A 295 -29.71 -16.49 -2.32
CA LEU A 295 -28.96 -16.55 -1.05
C LEU A 295 -28.04 -15.34 -0.81
N SER A 296 -27.88 -14.44 -1.79
CA SER A 296 -27.11 -13.21 -1.54
C SER A 296 -27.90 -12.23 -0.69
N ASP A 297 -27.24 -11.68 0.32
CA ASP A 297 -27.78 -10.51 1.02
C ASP A 297 -27.58 -9.24 0.19
N PHE A 298 -28.69 -8.67 -0.28
CA PHE A 298 -28.77 -7.39 -0.99
C PHE A 298 -29.26 -6.25 -0.10
N HIS A 299 -29.54 -6.52 1.19
CA HIS A 299 -29.97 -5.47 2.10
C HIS A 299 -28.82 -4.50 2.35
N ASN A 300 -29.12 -3.22 2.18
CA ASN A 300 -28.25 -2.16 2.62
C ASN A 300 -28.64 -1.75 4.03
N TYR A 301 -27.96 -2.31 5.04
CA TYR A 301 -28.16 -1.92 6.44
C TYR A 301 -27.62 -0.51 6.75
N TYR A 302 -26.88 0.10 5.82
CA TYR A 302 -26.45 1.49 5.91
C TYR A 302 -27.43 2.40 5.18
N LEU A 303 -27.54 3.64 5.65
CA LEU A 303 -28.39 4.64 5.00
C LEU A 303 -27.72 5.15 3.70
N PRO A 304 -28.42 5.12 2.54
CA PRO A 304 -27.86 5.60 1.27
C PRO A 304 -27.62 7.12 1.25
N LEU A 305 -26.42 7.54 0.88
CA LEU A 305 -26.07 8.96 0.74
C LEU A 305 -26.54 9.50 -0.62
N LYS A 306 -27.78 9.97 -0.66
CA LYS A 306 -28.41 10.50 -1.89
C LYS A 306 -28.10 11.97 -2.17
N VAL A 307 -27.78 12.72 -1.12
CA VAL A 307 -27.44 14.15 -1.18
C VAL A 307 -26.25 14.37 -2.12
N SER A 308 -26.40 15.30 -3.06
CA SER A 308 -25.32 15.68 -3.97
C SER A 308 -24.27 16.54 -3.28
N ARG A 309 -23.04 16.58 -3.83
CA ARG A 309 -21.98 17.47 -3.34
C ARG A 309 -22.45 18.93 -3.28
N LYS A 310 -23.15 19.39 -4.32
CA LYS A 310 -23.64 20.77 -4.41
C LYS A 310 -24.61 21.09 -3.27
N GLN A 311 -25.61 20.21 -3.07
CA GLN A 311 -26.56 20.35 -1.97
C GLN A 311 -25.88 20.32 -0.60
N ALA A 312 -24.91 19.42 -0.40
CA ALA A 312 -24.18 19.36 0.87
C ALA A 312 -23.37 20.64 1.14
N ILE A 313 -22.77 21.24 0.12
CA ILE A 313 -22.08 22.54 0.23
C ILE A 313 -23.08 23.66 0.53
N GLU A 314 -24.24 23.68 -0.13
CA GLU A 314 -25.29 24.67 0.12
C GLU A 314 -25.84 24.57 1.56
N THR A 315 -26.13 23.36 2.05
CA THR A 315 -26.52 23.15 3.45
C THR A 315 -25.41 23.59 4.41
N ALA A 316 -24.15 23.29 4.12
CA ALA A 316 -23.04 23.68 4.98
C ALA A 316 -22.86 25.21 5.04
N LYS A 317 -23.06 25.92 3.92
CA LYS A 317 -23.07 27.39 3.92
C LYS A 317 -24.21 27.96 4.75
N ALA A 318 -25.42 27.43 4.57
CA ALA A 318 -26.58 27.85 5.37
C ALA A 318 -26.38 27.57 6.87
N GLU A 319 -25.68 26.48 7.22
CA GLU A 319 -25.31 26.20 8.60
C GLU A 319 -24.33 27.24 9.17
N LEU A 320 -23.32 27.68 8.41
CA LEU A 320 -22.43 28.76 8.84
C LEU A 320 -23.18 30.08 9.05
N GLU A 321 -24.05 30.44 8.11
CA GLU A 321 -24.89 31.64 8.22
C GLU A 321 -25.79 31.59 9.47
N ARG A 322 -26.35 30.41 9.79
CA ARG A 322 -27.14 30.20 11.02
C ARG A 322 -26.30 30.38 12.29
N GLN A 323 -25.03 30.02 12.25
CA GLN A 323 -24.07 30.26 13.34
C GLN A 323 -23.56 31.71 13.38
N GLY A 324 -24.02 32.58 12.46
CA GLY A 324 -23.59 33.98 12.38
C GLY A 324 -22.17 34.15 11.85
N ILE A 325 -21.65 33.16 11.09
CA ILE A 325 -20.28 33.16 10.58
C ILE A 325 -20.29 33.60 9.12
N GLU A 326 -19.64 34.73 8.84
CA GLU A 326 -19.39 35.22 7.49
C GLU A 326 -17.96 34.88 7.07
N LEU A 327 -17.82 34.12 5.98
CA LEU A 327 -16.51 33.78 5.43
C LEU A 327 -16.09 34.79 4.37
N THR A 328 -14.83 35.17 4.41
CA THR A 328 -14.16 35.96 3.38
C THR A 328 -13.80 35.11 2.15
N ASP A 329 -13.51 35.76 1.02
CA ASP A 329 -13.28 35.08 -0.27
C ASP A 329 -12.01 34.20 -0.32
N ASP A 330 -11.10 34.33 0.65
CA ASP A 330 -9.88 33.54 0.79
C ASP A 330 -10.11 32.12 1.37
N TRP A 331 -11.32 31.82 1.86
CA TRP A 331 -11.67 30.49 2.34
C TRP A 331 -11.95 29.50 1.19
N GLU A 332 -11.26 28.37 1.20
CA GLU A 332 -11.54 27.26 0.30
C GLU A 332 -12.60 26.32 0.86
N ILE A 333 -13.48 25.83 -0.03
CA ILE A 333 -14.53 24.87 0.31
C ILE A 333 -14.19 23.51 -0.30
N LEU A 334 -13.88 22.54 0.55
CA LEU A 334 -13.54 21.18 0.14
C LEU A 334 -14.60 20.19 0.64
N ALA A 335 -15.03 19.31 -0.25
CA ALA A 335 -16.08 18.34 0.04
C ALA A 335 -15.60 16.91 -0.20
N GLN A 336 -15.83 16.04 0.78
CA GLN A 336 -15.55 14.62 0.66
C GLN A 336 -16.65 13.76 1.26
N THR A 337 -16.89 12.60 0.67
CA THR A 337 -17.67 11.56 1.33
C THR A 337 -16.94 11.10 2.57
N TRP A 338 -17.65 10.99 3.67
CA TRP A 338 -17.12 10.56 4.94
C TRP A 338 -17.85 9.31 5.40
N ASP A 339 -17.06 8.27 5.67
CA ASP A 339 -17.58 6.93 5.83
C ASP A 339 -17.24 6.37 7.22
N HIS A 340 -18.17 6.52 8.16
CA HIS A 340 -17.95 6.39 9.61
C HIS A 340 -17.83 4.97 10.18
N ALA A 341 -17.83 3.88 9.39
CA ALA A 341 -17.78 2.56 10.03
C ALA A 341 -16.52 2.36 10.86
N THR A 342 -16.73 2.29 12.16
CA THR A 342 -15.76 2.08 13.21
C THR A 342 -16.00 0.74 13.90
N GLY A 343 -15.16 0.40 14.88
CA GLY A 343 -15.44 -0.72 15.80
C GLY A 343 -16.81 -0.62 16.49
N VAL A 344 -17.39 0.58 16.60
CA VAL A 344 -18.71 0.80 17.20
C VAL A 344 -19.84 0.19 16.37
N HIS A 345 -19.78 0.24 15.04
CA HIS A 345 -20.81 -0.37 14.19
C HIS A 345 -20.83 -1.89 14.37
N ARG A 346 -19.64 -2.48 14.50
CA ARG A 346 -19.46 -3.89 14.79
C ARG A 346 -19.94 -4.24 16.20
N PHE A 347 -19.63 -3.42 17.19
CA PHE A 347 -20.09 -3.57 18.57
C PHE A 347 -21.62 -3.63 18.65
N ILE A 348 -22.32 -2.63 18.09
CA ILE A 348 -23.79 -2.61 18.05
C ILE A 348 -24.35 -3.82 17.30
N TRP A 349 -23.72 -4.24 16.21
CA TRP A 349 -24.16 -5.41 15.46
C TRP A 349 -24.01 -6.73 16.24
N GLN A 350 -22.96 -6.87 17.04
CA GLN A 350 -22.68 -8.08 17.81
C GLN A 350 -23.51 -8.16 19.10
N GLU A 351 -23.58 -7.06 19.86
CA GLU A 351 -24.29 -7.03 21.14
C GLU A 351 -25.80 -6.73 20.98
N GLY A 352 -26.16 -5.91 20.00
CA GLY A 352 -27.55 -5.50 19.76
C GLY A 352 -28.25 -6.22 18.61
N GLY A 353 -27.52 -6.92 17.75
CA GLY A 353 -28.09 -7.56 16.58
C GLY A 353 -28.59 -6.58 15.51
N LYS A 354 -29.25 -7.13 14.48
CA LYS A 354 -29.64 -6.39 13.27
C LYS A 354 -30.66 -5.27 13.55
N GLU A 355 -31.68 -5.58 14.34
CA GLU A 355 -32.79 -4.66 14.60
C GLU A 355 -32.35 -3.43 15.41
N VAL A 356 -31.44 -3.62 16.38
CA VAL A 356 -30.88 -2.49 17.13
C VAL A 356 -29.97 -1.67 16.24
N PHE A 357 -29.16 -2.32 15.39
CA PHE A 357 -28.31 -1.61 14.43
C PHE A 357 -29.12 -0.69 13.51
N GLU A 358 -30.21 -1.17 12.93
CA GLU A 358 -31.10 -0.38 12.07
C GLU A 358 -31.80 0.78 12.81
N LYS A 359 -32.11 0.61 14.10
CA LYS A 359 -32.66 1.69 14.93
C LYS A 359 -31.61 2.73 15.32
N PHE A 360 -30.35 2.34 15.43
CA PHE A 360 -29.27 3.20 15.90
C PHE A 360 -28.61 3.99 14.77
N ILE A 361 -28.51 3.40 13.57
CA ILE A 361 -27.86 4.03 12.41
C ILE A 361 -28.59 5.31 11.99
N GLY A 362 -27.84 6.40 11.79
CA GLY A 362 -28.39 7.71 11.48
C GLY A 362 -28.92 8.48 12.70
N LYS A 363 -29.13 7.85 13.86
CA LYS A 363 -29.57 8.50 15.10
C LYS A 363 -28.44 8.64 16.13
N TYR A 364 -27.89 7.50 16.56
CA TYR A 364 -26.85 7.41 17.62
C TYR A 364 -25.49 6.96 17.08
N ILE A 365 -25.47 6.19 16.00
CA ILE A 365 -24.26 5.85 15.26
C ILE A 365 -24.34 6.49 13.88
N VAL A 366 -23.21 6.99 13.41
CA VAL A 366 -23.19 7.86 12.24
C VAL A 366 -23.27 7.04 10.95
N ALA A 367 -24.18 7.43 10.06
CA ALA A 367 -24.28 6.85 8.73
C ALA A 367 -23.23 7.44 7.76
N ALA A 368 -23.32 7.07 6.48
CA ALA A 368 -22.56 7.72 5.43
C ALA A 368 -22.94 9.21 5.35
N SER A 369 -21.96 10.12 5.33
CA SER A 369 -22.19 11.56 5.30
C SER A 369 -21.26 12.28 4.32
N TRP A 370 -21.54 13.55 4.04
CA TRP A 370 -20.55 14.47 3.49
C TRP A 370 -19.80 15.16 4.63
N LYS A 371 -18.49 15.31 4.51
CA LYS A 371 -17.70 16.26 5.29
C LYS A 371 -17.35 17.44 4.39
N ILE A 372 -17.83 18.62 4.74
CA ILE A 372 -17.52 19.89 4.11
C ILE A 372 -16.54 20.63 5.01
N ARG A 373 -15.38 20.98 4.46
CA ARG A 373 -14.33 21.75 5.14
C ARG A 373 -14.28 23.12 4.53
N PHE A 374 -14.28 24.13 5.39
CA PHE A 374 -13.91 25.50 5.05
C PHE A 374 -12.56 25.71 5.71
N LEU A 375 -11.54 26.04 4.91
CA LEU A 375 -10.16 26.18 5.38
C LEU A 375 -9.36 27.15 4.54
N ARG A 376 -8.16 27.49 5.01
CA ARG A 376 -7.16 28.28 4.27
C ARG A 376 -5.84 27.51 4.17
N PHE A 377 -5.24 27.49 2.98
CA PHE A 377 -3.90 26.94 2.77
C PHE A 377 -2.80 28.00 2.80
N GLU A 378 -3.17 29.27 2.69
CA GLU A 378 -2.32 30.45 2.73
C GLU A 378 -2.61 31.27 3.99
N GLY A 379 -1.72 32.18 4.35
CA GLY A 379 -1.78 32.92 5.62
C GLY A 379 -0.77 32.43 6.65
N ASP A 380 -0.79 33.05 7.82
CA ASP A 380 0.07 32.64 8.93
C ASP A 380 -0.33 31.25 9.49
N VAL A 381 0.41 30.73 10.46
CA VAL A 381 0.14 29.38 11.00
C VAL A 381 -1.19 29.35 11.77
N ALA A 382 -1.57 30.44 12.44
CA ALA A 382 -2.81 30.52 13.19
C ALA A 382 -4.01 30.61 12.24
N GLU A 383 -3.98 31.48 11.23
CA GLU A 383 -5.02 31.62 10.21
C GLU A 383 -5.33 30.31 9.49
N ARG A 384 -4.29 29.52 9.19
CA ARG A 384 -4.41 28.20 8.56
C ARG A 384 -4.89 27.12 9.53
N ALA A 385 -4.62 27.25 10.82
CA ALA A 385 -5.06 26.28 11.83
C ALA A 385 -6.58 26.31 12.05
N GLU A 386 -7.22 27.44 11.72
CA GLU A 386 -8.66 27.59 11.81
C GLU A 386 -9.38 26.83 10.68
N GLU A 387 -10.33 25.97 11.04
CA GLU A 387 -11.17 25.24 10.07
C GLU A 387 -12.61 25.10 10.56
N TYR A 388 -13.57 25.23 9.64
CA TYR A 388 -14.95 24.81 9.89
C TYR A 388 -15.23 23.48 9.19
N ASN A 389 -15.69 22.51 9.96
CA ASN A 389 -15.96 21.16 9.52
C ASN A 389 -17.43 20.84 9.74
N ILE A 390 -18.22 20.83 8.66
CA ILE A 390 -19.65 20.56 8.73
C ILE A 390 -19.95 19.21 8.11
N PHE A 391 -20.70 18.39 8.83
CA PHE A 391 -21.06 17.06 8.38
C PHE A 391 -22.55 16.99 8.03
N ILE A 392 -22.85 16.56 6.80
CA ILE A 392 -24.20 16.50 6.24
C ILE A 392 -24.65 15.05 6.07
N ARG A 393 -25.78 14.66 6.67
CA ARG A 393 -26.33 13.30 6.61
C ARG A 393 -26.97 12.98 5.27
N GLU A 394 -27.44 11.73 5.13
CA GLU A 394 -28.22 11.25 4.00
C GLU A 394 -29.53 12.01 3.75
N ASP A 395 -30.10 12.66 4.78
CA ASP A 395 -31.34 13.44 4.70
C ASP A 395 -31.09 14.91 4.29
N GLY A 396 -29.83 15.30 4.10
CA GLY A 396 -29.44 16.65 3.71
C GLY A 396 -29.29 17.64 4.86
N LYS A 397 -29.43 17.20 6.12
CA LYS A 397 -29.25 18.06 7.29
C LYS A 397 -27.84 18.01 7.84
N ALA A 398 -27.38 19.14 8.38
CA ALA A 398 -26.17 19.19 9.19
C ALA A 398 -26.43 18.50 10.54
N TYR A 399 -25.54 17.58 10.94
CA TYR A 399 -25.65 16.89 12.25
C TYR A 399 -24.46 17.10 13.16
N ARG A 400 -23.38 17.66 12.62
CA ARG A 400 -22.18 18.01 13.37
C ARG A 400 -21.59 19.26 12.75
N PHE A 401 -21.39 20.25 13.60
CA PHE A 401 -20.60 21.43 13.35
C PHE A 401 -19.34 21.31 14.21
N TRP A 402 -18.17 21.38 13.59
CA TRP A 402 -16.90 21.37 14.29
C TRP A 402 -16.06 22.56 13.85
N HIS A 403 -15.89 23.52 14.75
CA HIS A 403 -14.99 24.66 14.59
C HIS A 403 -13.66 24.34 15.27
N GLN A 404 -12.62 24.19 14.47
CA GLN A 404 -11.26 24.05 14.95
C GLN A 404 -10.66 25.45 15.06
N LEU A 405 -10.30 25.87 16.27
CA LEU A 405 -9.67 27.17 16.54
C LEU A 405 -8.15 27.04 16.66
N PRO A 406 -7.37 28.07 16.30
CA PRO A 406 -5.94 28.15 16.58
C PRO A 406 -5.66 28.08 18.09
N GLU A 407 -4.56 27.45 18.51
CA GLU A 407 -4.24 27.28 19.94
C GLU A 407 -3.94 28.61 20.66
N ASP A 408 -3.42 29.61 19.94
CA ASP A 408 -3.04 30.93 20.45
C ASP A 408 -4.16 31.98 20.36
N GLN A 409 -5.31 31.62 19.77
CA GLN A 409 -6.46 32.51 19.73
C GLN A 409 -6.92 32.85 21.15
N LYS A 410 -7.06 34.14 21.42
CA LYS A 410 -7.58 34.66 22.70
C LYS A 410 -8.99 34.14 22.93
N GLY A 411 -9.24 33.72 24.16
CA GLY A 411 -10.55 33.27 24.60
C GLY A 411 -10.71 33.40 26.11
N VAL A 412 -11.94 33.30 26.58
CA VAL A 412 -12.20 33.34 28.02
C VAL A 412 -11.57 32.12 28.68
N SER A 413 -11.07 32.27 29.92
CA SER A 413 -10.61 31.13 30.72
C SER A 413 -11.65 30.81 31.78
N LEU A 414 -12.72 30.12 31.37
CA LEU A 414 -13.84 29.78 32.25
C LEU A 414 -13.43 28.77 33.34
N GLU A 415 -14.04 28.91 34.51
CA GLU A 415 -14.02 27.85 35.52
C GLU A 415 -14.99 26.72 35.14
N LYS A 416 -14.88 25.57 35.82
CA LYS A 416 -15.62 24.35 35.45
C LYS A 416 -17.12 24.60 35.39
N GLU A 417 -17.66 25.26 36.41
CA GLU A 417 -19.10 25.48 36.60
C GLU A 417 -19.68 26.34 35.47
N GLU A 418 -18.98 27.40 35.08
CA GLU A 418 -19.39 28.30 33.99
C GLU A 418 -19.38 27.58 32.64
N ALA A 419 -18.32 26.81 32.35
CA ALA A 419 -18.24 26.02 31.12
C ALA A 419 -19.28 24.87 31.11
N GLN A 420 -19.63 24.33 32.27
CA GLN A 420 -20.65 23.29 32.40
C GLN A 420 -22.05 23.84 32.11
N GLU A 421 -22.37 25.07 32.52
CA GLU A 421 -23.63 25.73 32.16
C GLU A 421 -23.78 25.88 30.64
N ILE A 422 -22.72 26.29 29.94
CA ILE A 422 -22.70 26.36 28.47
C ILE A 422 -22.95 24.96 27.89
N SER A 423 -22.25 23.94 28.39
CA SER A 423 -22.44 22.55 27.96
C SER A 423 -23.89 22.09 28.12
N TYR A 424 -24.54 22.41 29.24
CA TYR A 424 -25.94 22.08 29.51
C TYR A 424 -26.91 22.77 28.56
N GLN A 425 -26.70 24.06 28.27
CA GLN A 425 -27.51 24.81 27.31
C GLN A 425 -27.44 24.17 25.93
N VAL A 426 -26.24 23.86 25.45
CA VAL A 426 -26.03 23.30 24.11
C VAL A 426 -26.61 21.89 23.98
N LEU A 427 -26.51 21.05 25.01
CA LEU A 427 -27.16 19.71 25.00
C LEU A 427 -28.68 19.81 24.91
N LYS A 428 -29.27 20.79 25.60
CA LYS A 428 -30.72 21.04 25.55
C LYS A 428 -31.16 21.59 24.19
N GLU A 429 -30.37 22.46 23.58
CA GLU A 429 -30.66 23.05 22.27
C GLU A 429 -30.52 22.03 21.13
N ILE A 430 -29.42 21.27 21.10
CA ILE A 430 -29.08 20.40 19.97
C ILE A 430 -29.77 19.03 20.06
N TYR A 431 -29.82 18.44 21.25
CA TYR A 431 -30.35 17.08 21.44
C TYR A 431 -31.72 17.04 22.13
N GLU A 432 -32.26 18.18 22.54
CA GLU A 432 -33.55 18.28 23.26
C GLU A 432 -33.58 17.42 24.54
N ILE A 433 -32.40 17.19 25.15
CA ILE A 433 -32.25 16.39 26.37
C ILE A 433 -32.03 17.30 27.57
N ASP A 434 -32.68 16.96 28.67
CA ASP A 434 -32.39 17.58 29.97
C ASP A 434 -31.05 17.06 30.51
N PRO A 435 -30.00 17.90 30.54
CA PRO A 435 -28.66 17.47 30.92
C PRO A 435 -28.58 17.01 32.38
N LEU A 436 -29.53 17.43 33.24
CA LEU A 436 -29.59 16.98 34.64
C LEU A 436 -29.99 15.51 34.76
N LYS A 437 -30.56 14.91 33.71
CA LYS A 437 -30.85 13.48 33.67
C LYS A 437 -29.69 12.65 33.12
N LEU A 438 -28.65 13.30 32.60
CA LEU A 438 -27.44 12.64 32.15
C LEU A 438 -26.45 12.46 33.30
N LYS A 439 -25.65 11.41 33.24
CA LYS A 439 -24.57 11.19 34.20
C LYS A 439 -23.29 11.82 33.66
N GLU A 440 -22.74 12.83 34.32
CA GLU A 440 -21.39 13.33 34.00
C GLU A 440 -20.36 12.22 34.25
N LEU A 441 -19.55 11.94 33.23
CA LEU A 441 -18.44 10.98 33.30
C LEU A 441 -17.10 11.69 33.47
N SER A 442 -16.91 12.80 32.77
CA SER A 442 -15.68 13.59 32.85
C SER A 442 -15.88 15.05 32.46
N ALA A 443 -15.03 15.89 33.04
CA ALA A 443 -14.83 17.30 32.68
C ALA A 443 -13.31 17.53 32.67
N ILE A 444 -12.73 17.61 31.48
CA ILE A 444 -11.28 17.68 31.28
C ILE A 444 -10.93 19.11 30.82
N PRO A 445 -10.15 19.87 31.60
CA PRO A 445 -9.62 21.16 31.16
C PRO A 445 -8.37 20.98 30.31
N GLU A 446 -8.21 21.82 29.31
CA GLU A 446 -7.00 21.98 28.50
C GLU A 446 -6.55 23.44 28.57
N LYS A 447 -5.38 23.66 29.19
CA LYS A 447 -4.83 25.01 29.36
C LYS A 447 -3.99 25.39 28.15
N LEU A 448 -4.49 26.34 27.36
CA LEU A 448 -3.78 26.95 26.24
C LEU A 448 -3.13 28.27 26.67
N PRO A 449 -2.24 28.87 25.86
CA PRO A 449 -1.53 30.10 26.25
C PRO A 449 -2.46 31.26 26.62
N GLU A 450 -3.52 31.46 25.84
CA GLU A 450 -4.41 32.63 25.94
C GLU A 450 -5.88 32.28 26.25
N ARG A 451 -6.18 31.00 26.56
CA ARG A 451 -7.53 30.53 26.96
C ARG A 451 -7.49 29.20 27.69
N ARG A 452 -8.64 28.79 28.26
CA ARG A 452 -8.85 27.44 28.80
C ARG A 452 -10.00 26.77 28.04
N ASP A 453 -9.73 25.61 27.48
CA ASP A 453 -10.70 24.80 26.77
C ASP A 453 -11.22 23.71 27.72
N TRP A 454 -12.46 23.28 27.52
CA TRP A 454 -13.11 22.25 28.32
C TRP A 454 -13.72 21.17 27.45
N LYS A 455 -13.53 19.92 27.85
CA LYS A 455 -14.21 18.76 27.27
C LYS A 455 -15.05 18.06 28.31
N PHE A 456 -16.37 18.14 28.13
CA PHE A 456 -17.32 17.41 28.95
C PHE A 456 -17.77 16.14 28.24
N THR A 457 -17.94 15.06 29.00
CA THR A 457 -18.54 13.81 28.53
C THR A 457 -19.64 13.36 29.48
N TYR A 458 -20.82 13.10 28.92
CA TYR A 458 -22.00 12.64 29.65
C TYR A 458 -22.46 11.29 29.13
N SER A 459 -22.96 10.43 30.01
CA SER A 459 -23.63 9.18 29.67
C SER A 459 -25.14 9.36 29.68
N ASP A 460 -25.79 8.85 28.64
CA ASP A 460 -27.25 8.74 28.54
C ASP A 460 -27.70 7.44 29.20
N THR A 461 -28.43 7.56 30.31
CA THR A 461 -28.97 6.43 31.07
C THR A 461 -30.43 6.12 30.70
N ILE A 462 -31.03 6.86 29.77
CA ILE A 462 -32.46 6.81 29.45
C ILE A 462 -32.69 6.18 28.08
N ASN A 463 -31.92 6.62 27.07
CA ASN A 463 -32.15 6.28 25.66
C ASN A 463 -31.35 5.07 25.16
N TYR A 464 -30.44 4.54 25.98
CA TYR A 464 -29.59 3.41 25.62
C TYR A 464 -30.20 2.08 26.07
N THR A 465 -30.34 1.14 25.14
CA THR A 465 -31.13 -0.09 25.34
C THR A 465 -30.28 -1.38 25.43
N LEU A 466 -28.96 -1.30 25.28
CA LEU A 466 -28.08 -2.47 25.33
C LEU A 466 -27.53 -2.68 26.75
N GLN A 467 -27.24 -3.95 27.08
CA GLN A 467 -26.67 -4.32 28.38
C GLN A 467 -25.22 -3.87 28.54
N GLU A 468 -24.45 -3.88 27.45
CA GLU A 468 -23.07 -3.42 27.40
C GLU A 468 -22.94 -2.13 26.59
N GLY A 469 -21.94 -1.31 26.92
CA GLY A 469 -21.69 -0.03 26.29
C GLY A 469 -22.55 1.11 26.83
N GLU A 470 -22.29 2.32 26.36
CA GLU A 470 -22.99 3.53 26.80
C GLU A 470 -23.21 4.46 25.61
N LEU A 471 -24.39 5.06 25.50
CA LEU A 471 -24.57 6.24 24.65
C LEU A 471 -23.98 7.45 25.39
N ARG A 472 -23.06 8.15 24.74
CA ARG A 472 -22.38 9.30 25.31
C ARG A 472 -22.55 10.54 24.45
N TYR A 473 -22.59 11.69 25.12
CA TYR A 473 -22.48 13.01 24.51
C TYR A 473 -21.14 13.62 24.91
N SER A 474 -20.42 14.18 23.95
CA SER A 474 -19.22 14.97 24.20
C SER A 474 -19.46 16.39 23.71
N VAL A 475 -19.18 17.34 24.59
CA VAL A 475 -19.23 18.78 24.31
C VAL A 475 -17.83 19.32 24.53
N GLU A 476 -17.23 19.84 23.47
CA GLU A 476 -15.95 20.55 23.50
C GLU A 476 -16.25 22.05 23.40
N ILE A 477 -15.66 22.81 24.32
CA ILE A 477 -15.82 24.25 24.46
C ILE A 477 -14.43 24.86 24.45
N SER A 478 -14.19 25.82 23.56
CA SER A 478 -12.94 26.56 23.51
C SER A 478 -13.14 27.97 24.03
N GLY A 479 -12.57 28.24 25.20
CA GLY A 479 -12.97 29.38 26.02
C GLY A 479 -14.45 29.35 26.39
N ASP A 480 -15.24 30.21 25.77
CA ASP A 480 -16.70 30.33 25.90
C ASP A 480 -17.48 29.86 24.66
N ILE A 481 -16.79 29.35 23.63
CA ILE A 481 -17.38 28.98 22.35
C ILE A 481 -17.56 27.45 22.29
N PRO A 482 -18.79 26.92 22.13
CA PRO A 482 -19.00 25.51 21.83
C PRO A 482 -18.44 25.17 20.44
N THR A 483 -17.36 24.39 20.39
CA THR A 483 -16.63 24.13 19.15
C THR A 483 -16.98 22.81 18.51
N ASN A 484 -17.36 21.79 19.28
CA ASN A 484 -17.68 20.47 18.73
C ASN A 484 -18.59 19.68 19.66
N ILE A 485 -19.76 19.30 19.14
CA ILE A 485 -20.77 18.57 19.89
C ILE A 485 -21.13 17.29 19.15
N ILE A 486 -20.95 16.15 19.81
CA ILE A 486 -21.19 14.84 19.21
C ILE A 486 -21.90 13.89 20.18
N SER A 487 -22.75 13.04 19.61
CA SER A 487 -23.22 11.82 20.24
C SER A 487 -22.50 10.62 19.64
N PHE A 488 -22.16 9.65 20.46
CA PHE A 488 -21.52 8.41 20.02
C PHE A 488 -21.80 7.28 21.00
N VAL A 489 -21.74 6.05 20.51
CA VAL A 489 -21.77 4.87 21.38
C VAL A 489 -20.33 4.53 21.79
N TYR A 490 -20.11 4.44 23.10
CA TYR A 490 -18.89 3.97 23.71
C TYR A 490 -18.94 2.45 23.88
N ALA A 491 -18.01 1.75 23.23
CA ALA A 491 -17.80 0.32 23.44
C ALA A 491 -16.87 0.12 24.66
N PRO A 492 -17.18 -0.80 25.59
CA PRO A 492 -16.35 -1.05 26.77
C PRO A 492 -14.90 -1.39 26.40
N GLU A 493 -13.93 -0.91 27.21
CA GLU A 493 -12.50 -1.15 26.93
C GLU A 493 -12.15 -2.64 26.87
N GLU A 494 -12.80 -3.44 27.71
CA GLU A 494 -12.62 -4.89 27.71
C GLU A 494 -13.09 -5.52 26.40
N TRP A 495 -14.25 -5.11 25.88
CA TRP A 495 -14.74 -5.54 24.58
C TRP A 495 -13.76 -5.15 23.47
N VAL A 496 -13.31 -3.89 23.44
CA VAL A 496 -12.34 -3.39 22.44
C VAL A 496 -11.01 -4.16 22.53
N ARG A 497 -10.53 -4.45 23.74
CA ARG A 497 -9.32 -5.23 23.98
C ARG A 497 -9.50 -6.68 23.51
N ASN A 498 -10.63 -7.30 23.82
CA ASN A 498 -10.95 -8.66 23.40
C ASN A 498 -11.08 -8.76 21.88
N GLU A 499 -11.76 -7.81 21.24
CA GLU A 499 -11.89 -7.71 19.79
C GLU A 499 -10.52 -7.57 19.11
N ARG A 500 -9.66 -6.66 19.62
CA ARG A 500 -8.29 -6.50 19.14
C ARG A 500 -7.47 -7.79 19.29
N ASN A 501 -7.56 -8.45 20.44
CA ASN A 501 -6.84 -9.70 20.71
C ASN A 501 -7.33 -10.84 19.80
N GLN A 502 -8.62 -10.90 19.50
CA GLN A 502 -9.19 -11.89 18.59
C GLN A 502 -8.83 -11.63 17.12
N LYS A 503 -8.70 -10.36 16.69
CA LYS A 503 -8.33 -10.01 15.31
C LYS A 503 -6.83 -10.20 15.03
N LYS A 504 -5.97 -9.93 16.01
CA LYS A 504 -4.51 -9.92 15.83
C LYS A 504 -3.93 -11.19 15.18
N PRO A 505 -4.35 -12.43 15.53
CA PRO A 505 -3.90 -13.64 14.84
C PRO A 505 -4.30 -13.66 13.36
N ALA A 506 -5.55 -13.32 13.06
CA ALA A 506 -6.08 -13.29 11.70
C ALA A 506 -5.40 -12.21 10.86
N GLU A 507 -5.22 -11.00 11.39
CA GLU A 507 -4.48 -9.91 10.71
C GLU A 507 -3.02 -10.28 10.43
N THR A 508 -2.36 -10.93 11.39
CA THR A 508 -0.97 -11.40 11.23
C THR A 508 -0.90 -12.47 10.14
N LEU A 509 -1.83 -13.42 10.15
CA LEU A 509 -1.91 -14.48 9.16
C LEU A 509 -2.26 -13.92 7.76
N GLY A 510 -3.16 -12.94 7.68
CA GLY A 510 -3.50 -12.24 6.45
C GLY A 510 -2.31 -11.48 5.87
N SER A 511 -1.52 -10.83 6.74
CA SER A 511 -0.29 -10.15 6.35
C SER A 511 0.75 -11.12 5.79
N PHE A 512 0.90 -12.30 6.41
CA PHE A 512 1.76 -13.38 5.90
C PHE A 512 1.35 -13.81 4.49
N PHE A 513 0.06 -14.04 4.25
CA PHE A 513 -0.42 -14.46 2.94
C PHE A 513 -0.36 -13.36 1.88
N ASN A 514 -0.52 -12.10 2.26
CA ASN A 514 -0.30 -10.97 1.35
C ASN A 514 1.17 -10.90 0.89
N ILE A 515 2.13 -11.17 1.78
CA ILE A 515 3.54 -11.27 1.42
C ILE A 515 3.79 -12.46 0.48
N LEU A 516 3.18 -13.61 0.77
CA LEU A 516 3.33 -14.78 -0.10
C LEU A 516 2.72 -14.55 -1.48
N LEU A 517 1.57 -13.88 -1.55
CA LEU A 517 0.96 -13.43 -2.80
C LEU A 517 1.87 -12.46 -3.56
N PHE A 518 2.49 -11.50 -2.86
CA PHE A 518 3.49 -10.60 -3.43
C PHE A 518 4.68 -11.38 -4.02
N LEU A 519 5.17 -12.42 -3.32
CA LEU A 519 6.23 -13.29 -3.82
C LEU A 519 5.82 -14.06 -5.09
N VAL A 520 4.55 -14.43 -5.25
CA VAL A 520 4.04 -15.05 -6.50
C VAL A 520 4.06 -14.05 -7.66
N TYR A 521 3.62 -12.80 -7.44
CA TYR A 521 3.74 -11.74 -8.45
C TYR A 521 5.21 -11.48 -8.81
N LEU A 522 6.09 -11.40 -7.80
CA LEU A 522 7.51 -11.21 -8.00
C LEU A 522 8.13 -12.35 -8.80
N LEU A 523 7.77 -13.60 -8.50
CA LEU A 523 8.18 -14.77 -9.28
C LEU A 523 7.72 -14.67 -10.74
N ALA A 524 6.47 -14.24 -10.97
CA ALA A 524 5.93 -14.04 -12.32
C ALA A 524 6.71 -12.97 -13.10
N VAL A 525 7.07 -11.86 -12.44
CA VAL A 525 7.90 -10.80 -13.03
C VAL A 525 9.31 -11.30 -13.33
N VAL A 526 9.95 -12.01 -12.40
CA VAL A 526 11.30 -12.57 -12.59
C VAL A 526 11.30 -13.54 -13.77
N ILE A 527 10.33 -14.46 -13.85
CA ILE A 527 10.18 -15.35 -15.00
C ILE A 527 9.91 -14.53 -16.28
N GLY A 528 9.05 -13.51 -16.21
CA GLY A 528 8.74 -12.62 -17.33
C GLY A 528 9.99 -11.96 -17.90
N ILE A 529 10.80 -11.34 -17.06
CA ILE A 529 12.07 -10.70 -17.44
C ILE A 529 13.04 -11.74 -18.02
N ILE A 530 13.19 -12.91 -17.38
CA ILE A 530 14.05 -13.98 -17.90
C ILE A 530 13.59 -14.42 -19.30
N GLN A 531 12.29 -14.60 -19.51
CA GLN A 531 11.76 -15.02 -20.80
C GLN A 531 11.85 -13.91 -21.85
N TRP A 532 11.74 -12.65 -21.43
CA TRP A 532 12.01 -11.49 -22.28
C TRP A 532 13.45 -11.48 -22.79
N THR A 533 14.44 -11.73 -21.93
CA THR A 533 15.84 -11.86 -22.39
C THR A 533 16.07 -13.02 -23.36
N LYS A 534 15.22 -14.05 -23.32
CA LYS A 534 15.26 -15.21 -24.23
C LYS A 534 14.39 -15.01 -25.49
N LYS A 535 13.88 -13.80 -25.74
CA LYS A 535 12.96 -13.47 -26.86
C LYS A 535 11.66 -14.29 -26.85
N ASN A 536 11.28 -14.88 -25.72
CA ASN A 536 10.03 -15.63 -25.56
C ASN A 536 9.02 -14.82 -24.74
N PHE A 537 8.71 -13.61 -25.22
CA PHE A 537 7.92 -12.60 -24.53
C PHE A 537 7.28 -11.67 -25.57
N SER A 538 6.05 -11.21 -25.34
CA SER A 538 5.37 -10.28 -26.24
C SER A 538 5.53 -8.82 -25.77
N THR A 539 6.46 -8.09 -26.38
CA THR A 539 6.65 -6.65 -26.10
C THR A 539 5.41 -5.82 -26.47
N ARG A 540 4.68 -6.22 -27.53
CA ARG A 540 3.45 -5.53 -27.94
C ARG A 540 2.38 -5.60 -26.84
N ILE A 541 2.13 -6.79 -26.29
CA ILE A 541 1.14 -6.98 -25.22
C ILE A 541 1.59 -6.28 -23.94
N PHE A 542 2.89 -6.32 -23.62
CA PHE A 542 3.45 -5.53 -22.52
C PHE A 542 3.11 -4.04 -22.68
N LEU A 543 3.39 -3.41 -23.82
CA LEU A 543 3.11 -1.99 -24.02
C LEU A 543 1.61 -1.67 -23.94
N ILE A 544 0.74 -2.50 -24.53
CA ILE A 544 -0.72 -2.31 -24.47
C ILE A 544 -1.20 -2.32 -23.01
N PHE A 545 -0.85 -3.34 -22.23
CA PHE A 545 -1.27 -3.42 -20.83
C PHE A 545 -0.64 -2.33 -19.98
N PHE A 546 0.62 -1.96 -20.24
CA PHE A 546 1.29 -0.88 -19.53
C PHE A 546 0.54 0.44 -19.69
N PHE A 547 0.30 0.87 -20.94
CA PHE A 547 -0.39 2.14 -21.20
C PHE A 547 -1.87 2.10 -20.82
N LEU A 548 -2.57 0.98 -21.04
CA LEU A 548 -3.95 0.82 -20.61
C LEU A 548 -4.11 1.03 -19.09
N LEU A 549 -3.30 0.32 -18.29
CA LEU A 549 -3.35 0.41 -16.84
C LEU A 549 -2.88 1.79 -16.35
N PHE A 550 -1.82 2.34 -16.94
CA PHE A 550 -1.30 3.66 -16.59
C PHE A 550 -2.34 4.76 -16.86
N ILE A 551 -2.93 4.79 -18.06
CA ILE A 551 -3.91 5.81 -18.45
C ILE A 551 -5.17 5.72 -17.59
N ILE A 552 -5.71 4.53 -17.35
CA ILE A 552 -6.90 4.35 -16.49
C ILE A 552 -6.63 4.88 -15.08
N GLN A 553 -5.46 4.58 -14.51
CA GLN A 553 -5.09 5.08 -13.19
C GLN A 553 -4.93 6.60 -13.17
N VAL A 554 -4.34 7.21 -14.21
CA VAL A 554 -4.23 8.67 -14.33
C VAL A 554 -5.62 9.31 -14.40
N ILE A 555 -6.53 8.75 -15.20
CA ILE A 555 -7.92 9.21 -15.29
C ILE A 555 -8.61 9.15 -13.93
N LEU A 556 -8.52 8.01 -13.22
CA LEU A 556 -9.10 7.85 -11.89
C LEU A 556 -8.47 8.78 -10.85
N PHE A 557 -7.17 9.05 -10.95
CA PHE A 557 -6.47 9.99 -10.07
C PHE A 557 -6.97 11.41 -10.26
N ILE A 558 -7.05 11.89 -11.51
CA ILE A 558 -7.61 13.20 -11.83
C ILE A 558 -9.07 13.29 -11.37
N ASN A 559 -9.87 12.24 -11.62
CA ASN A 559 -11.27 12.20 -11.21
C ASN A 559 -11.47 12.26 -9.68
N SER A 560 -10.51 11.75 -8.91
CA SER A 560 -10.52 11.75 -7.44
C SER A 560 -9.75 12.92 -6.81
N TRP A 561 -9.28 13.89 -7.61
CA TRP A 561 -8.42 14.98 -7.13
C TRP A 561 -9.07 15.83 -6.04
N GLN A 562 -10.34 16.21 -6.21
CA GLN A 562 -11.09 16.99 -5.21
C GLN A 562 -11.16 16.29 -3.85
N THR A 563 -11.45 14.98 -3.86
CA THR A 563 -11.47 14.19 -2.63
C THR A 563 -10.09 14.10 -1.99
N ARG A 564 -8.99 14.08 -2.77
CA ARG A 564 -7.62 14.00 -2.23
C ARG A 564 -7.20 15.30 -1.56
N ILE A 565 -7.45 16.45 -2.17
CA ILE A 565 -7.16 17.75 -1.54
C ILE A 565 -7.98 17.92 -0.25
N ALA A 566 -9.21 17.41 -0.22
CA ALA A 566 -10.04 17.42 0.99
C ALA A 566 -9.45 16.65 2.19
N TRP A 567 -8.40 15.82 1.98
CA TRP A 567 -7.62 15.17 3.04
C TRP A 567 -6.33 15.90 3.42
N PHE A 568 -5.98 16.99 2.74
CA PHE A 568 -4.76 17.74 3.05
C PHE A 568 -4.89 18.48 4.38
N SER A 569 -3.78 18.53 5.12
CA SER A 569 -3.67 19.27 6.39
C SER A 569 -3.28 20.71 6.10
N THR A 570 -3.90 21.68 6.78
CA THR A 570 -3.49 23.09 6.70
C THR A 570 -2.21 23.38 7.47
N SER A 571 -1.82 22.50 8.40
CA SER A 571 -0.55 22.58 9.13
C SER A 571 0.67 22.38 8.22
N GLU A 572 0.50 21.73 7.06
CA GLU A 572 1.56 21.52 6.08
C GLU A 572 1.37 22.42 4.84
N PRO A 573 2.46 22.89 4.20
CA PRO A 573 2.36 23.65 2.96
C PRO A 573 1.65 22.87 1.84
N LEU A 574 0.67 23.50 1.19
CA LEU A 574 -0.11 22.89 0.11
C LEU A 574 0.79 22.35 -1.02
N SER A 575 1.81 23.11 -1.43
CA SER A 575 2.73 22.71 -2.48
C SER A 575 3.46 21.39 -2.17
N ASN A 576 3.75 21.13 -0.89
CA ASN A 576 4.38 19.88 -0.48
C ASN A 576 3.44 18.70 -0.64
N GLN A 577 2.22 18.83 -0.15
CA GLN A 577 1.21 17.79 -0.22
C GLN A 577 0.81 17.49 -1.66
N VAL A 578 0.69 18.52 -2.52
CA VAL A 578 0.45 18.35 -3.96
C VAL A 578 1.60 17.59 -4.63
N PHE A 579 2.85 18.04 -4.42
CA PHE A 579 4.01 17.42 -5.05
C PHE A 579 4.17 15.95 -4.63
N THR A 580 4.13 15.67 -3.33
CA THR A 580 4.29 14.31 -2.78
C THR A 580 3.14 13.40 -3.22
N THR A 581 1.91 13.90 -3.28
CA THR A 581 0.75 13.14 -3.75
C THR A 581 0.86 12.77 -5.23
N ILE A 582 1.18 13.74 -6.10
CA ILE A 582 1.32 13.49 -7.55
C ILE A 582 2.52 12.58 -7.83
N PHE A 583 3.67 12.88 -7.24
CA PHE A 583 4.90 12.11 -7.45
C PHE A 583 4.75 10.66 -6.94
N GLY A 584 4.24 10.49 -5.71
CA GLY A 584 3.98 9.18 -5.13
C GLY A 584 2.97 8.38 -5.95
N PHE A 585 1.93 9.04 -6.47
CA PHE A 585 0.97 8.42 -7.39
C PHE A 585 1.64 7.95 -8.69
N LEU A 586 2.43 8.79 -9.35
CA LEU A 586 3.10 8.46 -10.62
C LEU A 586 4.06 7.28 -10.43
N LEU A 587 4.91 7.31 -9.39
CA LEU A 587 5.85 6.23 -9.10
C LEU A 587 5.14 4.90 -8.87
N LYS A 588 4.10 4.89 -8.02
CA LYS A 588 3.28 3.71 -7.73
C LYS A 588 2.60 3.17 -8.98
N THR A 589 2.04 4.06 -9.80
CA THR A 589 1.25 3.70 -10.99
C THR A 589 2.13 3.14 -12.10
N ILE A 590 3.29 3.74 -12.34
CA ILE A 590 4.30 3.22 -13.29
C ILE A 590 4.76 1.84 -12.85
N PHE A 591 5.12 1.68 -11.58
CA PHE A 591 5.59 0.40 -11.05
C PHE A 591 4.54 -0.70 -11.16
N LEU A 592 3.31 -0.46 -10.71
CA LEU A 592 2.24 -1.46 -10.74
C LEU A 592 1.84 -1.82 -12.18
N SER A 593 1.74 -0.83 -13.07
CA SER A 593 1.45 -1.05 -14.48
C SER A 593 2.55 -1.86 -15.15
N PHE A 594 3.81 -1.59 -14.83
CA PHE A 594 4.96 -2.37 -15.29
C PHE A 594 4.89 -3.84 -14.84
N VAL A 595 4.67 -4.09 -13.54
CA VAL A 595 4.55 -5.45 -12.98
C VAL A 595 3.48 -6.27 -13.71
N LEU A 596 2.27 -5.72 -13.84
CA LEU A 596 1.17 -6.41 -14.50
C LEU A 596 1.40 -6.57 -16.01
N ALA A 597 1.96 -5.57 -16.67
CA ALA A 597 2.31 -5.63 -18.08
C ALA A 597 3.38 -6.70 -18.38
N VAL A 598 4.39 -6.87 -17.50
CA VAL A 598 5.39 -7.94 -17.65
C VAL A 598 4.71 -9.31 -17.59
N ILE A 599 3.76 -9.49 -16.67
CA ILE A 599 3.03 -10.75 -16.56
C ILE A 599 2.16 -10.99 -17.80
N ALA A 600 1.49 -9.96 -18.32
CA ALA A 600 0.71 -10.05 -19.55
C ALA A 600 1.58 -10.42 -20.77
N GLY A 601 2.72 -9.74 -20.94
CA GLY A 601 3.69 -10.02 -22.00
C GLY A 601 4.30 -11.43 -21.91
N LEU A 602 4.53 -11.93 -20.69
CA LEU A 602 4.94 -13.31 -20.44
C LEU A 602 3.85 -14.29 -20.88
N ILE A 603 2.63 -14.14 -20.35
CA ILE A 603 1.52 -15.06 -20.58
C ILE A 603 1.20 -15.21 -22.07
N SER A 604 1.24 -14.11 -22.83
CA SER A 604 0.98 -14.11 -24.28
C SER A 604 1.80 -15.15 -25.06
N LYS A 605 3.06 -15.37 -24.67
CA LYS A 605 3.97 -16.35 -25.30
C LYS A 605 4.17 -17.62 -24.48
N TRP A 606 3.96 -17.56 -23.17
CA TRP A 606 4.17 -18.68 -22.25
C TRP A 606 2.94 -19.56 -22.06
N LYS A 607 1.78 -19.17 -22.62
CA LYS A 607 0.49 -19.87 -22.59
C LYS A 607 0.59 -21.37 -22.92
N LEU A 608 -0.37 -22.13 -22.41
CA LEU A 608 -0.54 -23.54 -22.73
C LEU A 608 -0.98 -23.67 -24.20
N LEU A 609 -0.48 -24.70 -24.91
CA LEU A 609 -0.86 -24.96 -26.29
C LEU A 609 -2.36 -25.22 -26.36
N GLU A 610 -3.03 -24.52 -27.27
CA GLU A 610 -4.47 -24.50 -27.38
C GLU A 610 -4.89 -25.01 -28.77
N GLN A 611 -5.85 -25.94 -28.79
CA GLN A 611 -6.65 -26.28 -29.97
C GLN A 611 -8.08 -25.81 -29.67
N ALA A 612 -8.31 -24.50 -29.60
CA ALA A 612 -9.63 -23.96 -29.22
C ALA A 612 -10.17 -22.99 -30.28
N GLY A 613 -11.48 -23.07 -30.49
CA GLY A 613 -12.26 -22.16 -31.33
C GLY A 613 -13.30 -21.41 -30.49
N LEU A 614 -14.02 -20.47 -31.10
CA LEU A 614 -15.03 -19.62 -30.44
C LEU A 614 -16.11 -20.38 -29.62
N LYS A 615 -16.30 -21.69 -29.85
CA LYS A 615 -17.25 -22.54 -29.11
C LYS A 615 -16.81 -22.87 -27.67
N ASP A 616 -15.58 -22.56 -27.28
CA ASP A 616 -15.01 -22.85 -25.96
C ASP A 616 -15.28 -21.74 -24.90
N VAL A 617 -15.97 -20.67 -25.30
CA VAL A 617 -16.37 -19.55 -24.42
C VAL A 617 -17.58 -19.89 -23.54
N PHE A 618 -18.51 -20.73 -24.00
CA PHE A 618 -19.72 -21.07 -23.23
C PHE A 618 -19.42 -21.75 -21.89
N PRO A 619 -18.51 -22.73 -21.78
CA PRO A 619 -18.18 -23.32 -20.49
C PRO A 619 -17.53 -22.33 -19.50
N ALA A 620 -16.87 -21.26 -19.97
CA ALA A 620 -16.35 -20.21 -19.08
C ALA A 620 -17.47 -19.48 -18.36
N LEU A 621 -18.61 -19.28 -19.03
CA LEU A 621 -19.80 -18.68 -18.42
C LEU A 621 -20.31 -19.55 -17.26
N GLY A 622 -20.43 -20.87 -17.52
CA GLY A 622 -20.85 -21.83 -16.50
C GLY A 622 -19.88 -21.88 -15.32
N TRP A 623 -18.57 -21.97 -15.57
CA TRP A 623 -17.56 -21.98 -14.50
C TRP A 623 -17.54 -20.70 -13.66
N GLY A 624 -17.65 -19.53 -14.30
CA GLY A 624 -17.74 -18.26 -13.58
C GLY A 624 -18.96 -18.20 -12.66
N ALA A 625 -20.12 -18.65 -13.14
CA ALA A 625 -21.34 -18.70 -12.35
C ALA A 625 -21.29 -19.76 -11.22
N ILE A 626 -20.67 -20.93 -11.46
CA ILE A 626 -20.43 -21.96 -10.43
C ILE A 626 -19.57 -21.38 -9.30
N ILE A 627 -18.48 -20.67 -9.63
CA ILE A 627 -17.61 -20.05 -8.61
C ILE A 627 -18.41 -19.07 -7.76
N ILE A 628 -19.25 -18.24 -8.37
CA ILE A 628 -20.08 -17.27 -7.66
C ILE A 628 -21.13 -17.96 -6.79
N GLY A 629 -21.80 -19.01 -7.29
CA GLY A 629 -22.75 -19.80 -6.51
C GLY A 629 -22.09 -20.46 -5.28
N ILE A 630 -20.93 -21.10 -5.48
CA ILE A 630 -20.16 -21.71 -4.38
C ILE A 630 -19.72 -20.65 -3.38
N ALA A 631 -19.20 -19.51 -3.85
CA ALA A 631 -18.76 -18.43 -2.96
C ALA A 631 -19.93 -17.84 -2.14
N THR A 632 -21.12 -17.73 -2.74
CA THR A 632 -22.33 -17.26 -2.05
C THR A 632 -22.79 -18.26 -1.00
N PHE A 633 -22.88 -19.54 -1.38
CA PHE A 633 -23.26 -20.61 -0.47
C PHE A 633 -22.28 -20.75 0.70
N ALA A 634 -20.97 -20.70 0.42
CA ALA A 634 -19.94 -20.67 1.45
C ALA A 634 -20.10 -19.47 2.40
N GLY A 635 -20.50 -18.31 1.85
CA GLY A 635 -20.77 -17.09 2.61
C GLY A 635 -21.88 -17.22 3.65
N LEU A 636 -22.84 -18.14 3.48
CA LEU A 636 -23.90 -18.39 4.48
C LEU A 636 -23.36 -18.94 5.80
N PHE A 637 -22.25 -19.66 5.73
CA PHE A 637 -21.59 -20.24 6.91
C PHE A 637 -20.53 -19.28 7.47
N ALA A 638 -20.29 -18.14 6.83
CA ALA A 638 -19.41 -17.11 7.37
C ALA A 638 -20.14 -16.38 8.50
N PRO A 639 -19.53 -16.23 9.69
CA PRO A 639 -20.17 -15.49 10.76
C PRO A 639 -20.35 -14.02 10.35
N SER A 640 -21.58 -13.51 10.48
CA SER A 640 -21.93 -12.12 10.21
C SER A 640 -21.48 -11.24 11.38
N LEU A 641 -20.17 -11.05 11.50
CA LEU A 641 -19.57 -10.28 12.60
C LEU A 641 -19.82 -8.78 12.48
N GLU A 642 -20.15 -8.28 11.29
CA GLU A 642 -20.46 -6.88 11.01
C GLU A 642 -21.42 -6.78 9.81
N PRO A 643 -22.22 -5.71 9.70
CA PRO A 643 -23.06 -5.50 8.54
C PRO A 643 -22.21 -5.23 7.30
N PHE A 644 -22.65 -5.73 6.14
CA PHE A 644 -22.01 -5.38 4.88
C PHE A 644 -22.10 -3.87 4.67
N LYS A 645 -20.94 -3.25 4.40
CA LYS A 645 -20.80 -1.82 4.21
C LYS A 645 -20.59 -1.49 2.74
N PRO A 646 -21.54 -0.80 2.08
CA PRO A 646 -21.34 -0.34 0.71
C PRO A 646 -20.23 0.71 0.60
N VAL A 647 -19.49 0.68 -0.51
CA VAL A 647 -18.42 1.64 -0.78
C VAL A 647 -19.02 2.93 -1.36
N ILE A 648 -18.94 4.03 -0.63
CA ILE A 648 -19.50 5.34 -1.05
C ILE A 648 -18.48 6.29 -1.69
N GLY A 649 -17.19 5.97 -1.61
CA GLY A 649 -16.11 6.90 -2.02
C GLY A 649 -16.20 7.40 -3.46
N SER A 650 -16.77 6.61 -4.38
CA SER A 650 -17.00 7.01 -5.77
C SER A 650 -17.91 8.24 -5.89
N TRP A 651 -18.87 8.42 -4.96
CA TRP A 651 -19.74 9.59 -4.91
C TRP A 651 -18.98 10.88 -4.63
N GLY A 652 -17.83 10.77 -3.95
CA GLY A 652 -16.94 11.88 -3.64
C GLY A 652 -16.10 12.36 -4.83
N THR A 653 -16.06 11.64 -5.96
CA THR A 653 -15.25 11.98 -7.15
C THR A 653 -15.93 12.99 -8.08
N SER A 654 -15.19 13.64 -8.98
CA SER A 654 -15.73 14.65 -9.91
C SER A 654 -16.79 14.06 -10.84
N ILE A 655 -16.56 12.85 -11.34
CA ILE A 655 -17.48 12.06 -12.17
C ILE A 655 -17.71 10.71 -11.48
N PRO A 656 -18.71 10.60 -10.58
CA PRO A 656 -18.97 9.36 -9.84
C PRO A 656 -19.19 8.14 -10.73
N LEU A 657 -19.94 8.32 -11.83
CA LEU A 657 -20.23 7.26 -12.79
C LEU A 657 -18.94 6.61 -13.35
N LEU A 658 -17.92 7.44 -13.64
CA LEU A 658 -16.65 6.99 -14.19
C LEU A 658 -15.84 6.17 -13.17
N ASP A 659 -15.79 6.63 -11.91
CA ASP A 659 -15.10 5.91 -10.85
C ASP A 659 -15.79 4.57 -10.55
N SER A 660 -17.12 4.58 -10.38
CA SER A 660 -17.92 3.36 -10.17
C SER A 660 -17.75 2.33 -11.30
N ALA A 661 -17.58 2.78 -12.54
CA ALA A 661 -17.39 1.90 -13.70
C ALA A 661 -15.98 1.29 -13.78
N LEU A 662 -14.94 2.02 -13.37
CA LEU A 662 -13.54 1.63 -13.60
C LEU A 662 -12.78 1.18 -12.35
N ASN A 663 -13.27 1.45 -11.14
CA ASN A 663 -12.55 1.20 -9.89
C ASN A 663 -12.15 -0.28 -9.68
N LEU A 664 -12.91 -1.22 -10.23
CA LEU A 664 -12.64 -2.67 -10.15
C LEU A 664 -11.88 -3.21 -11.37
N PHE A 665 -11.66 -2.42 -12.42
CA PHE A 665 -11.05 -2.86 -13.67
C PHE A 665 -9.60 -3.32 -13.50
N ASN A 666 -8.79 -2.56 -12.76
CA ASN A 666 -7.39 -2.93 -12.47
C ASN A 666 -7.30 -4.21 -11.64
N ARG A 667 -8.25 -4.40 -10.71
CA ARG A 667 -8.33 -5.61 -9.88
C ARG A 667 -8.70 -6.82 -10.73
N PHE A 668 -9.65 -6.67 -11.65
CA PHE A 668 -10.01 -7.68 -12.63
C PHE A 668 -8.80 -8.12 -13.46
N ILE A 669 -8.02 -7.18 -14.00
CA ILE A 669 -6.81 -7.51 -14.78
C ILE A 669 -5.78 -8.24 -13.91
N ALA A 670 -5.48 -7.72 -12.72
CA ALA A 670 -4.48 -8.30 -11.83
C ALA A 670 -4.84 -9.74 -11.42
N GLU A 671 -6.07 -9.97 -10.97
CA GLU A 671 -6.53 -11.30 -10.55
C GLU A 671 -6.62 -12.28 -11.74
N THR A 672 -7.00 -11.80 -12.93
CA THR A 672 -7.01 -12.61 -14.15
C THR A 672 -5.60 -13.01 -14.56
N LEU A 673 -4.65 -12.08 -14.61
CA LEU A 673 -3.24 -12.35 -14.94
C LEU A 673 -2.62 -13.32 -13.95
N LEU A 674 -2.90 -13.14 -12.66
CA LEU A 674 -2.42 -14.04 -11.62
C LEU A 674 -2.95 -15.47 -11.85
N LEU A 675 -4.26 -15.63 -12.04
CA LEU A 675 -4.87 -16.94 -12.29
C LEU A 675 -4.28 -17.62 -13.54
N MET A 676 -4.13 -16.86 -14.63
CA MET A 676 -3.51 -17.33 -15.87
C MET A 676 -2.05 -17.74 -15.68
N PHE A 677 -1.27 -16.95 -14.93
CA PHE A 677 0.11 -17.29 -14.60
C PHE A 677 0.20 -18.60 -13.82
N ILE A 678 -0.66 -18.78 -12.82
CA ILE A 678 -0.73 -19.98 -11.98
C ILE A 678 -1.04 -21.21 -12.83
N PHE A 679 -2.07 -21.15 -13.67
CA PHE A 679 -2.43 -22.26 -14.55
C PHE A 679 -1.31 -22.59 -15.54
N THR A 680 -0.65 -21.56 -16.08
CA THR A 680 0.51 -21.76 -16.96
C THR A 680 1.67 -22.43 -16.23
N LEU A 681 1.99 -21.96 -15.01
CA LEU A 681 3.05 -22.52 -14.18
C LEU A 681 2.75 -23.99 -13.80
N SER A 682 1.52 -24.27 -13.35
CA SER A 682 1.02 -25.61 -13.06
C SER A 682 1.15 -26.53 -14.28
N GLY A 683 0.76 -26.07 -15.47
CA GLY A 683 0.87 -26.86 -16.68
C GLY A 683 2.30 -27.15 -17.11
N LYS A 684 3.24 -26.23 -16.92
CA LYS A 684 4.65 -26.50 -17.24
C LYS A 684 5.32 -27.43 -16.24
N ILE A 685 5.08 -27.24 -14.94
CA ILE A 685 5.64 -28.11 -13.89
C ILE A 685 5.11 -29.54 -14.04
N THR A 686 3.81 -29.68 -14.33
CA THR A 686 3.16 -31.00 -14.44
C THR A 686 3.23 -31.63 -15.83
N LYS A 687 3.90 -30.98 -16.80
CA LYS A 687 3.82 -31.36 -18.24
C LYS A 687 2.38 -31.63 -18.68
N ASN A 688 1.52 -30.64 -18.45
CA ASN A 688 0.09 -30.66 -18.71
C ASN A 688 -0.67 -31.78 -17.98
N TRP A 689 -0.39 -31.92 -16.67
CA TRP A 689 -1.01 -32.91 -15.76
C TRP A 689 -0.59 -34.37 -15.97
N THR A 690 0.53 -34.63 -16.67
CA THR A 690 1.04 -36.00 -16.90
C THR A 690 2.06 -36.42 -15.85
N GLN A 691 2.85 -35.49 -15.32
CA GLN A 691 3.91 -35.72 -14.32
C GLN A 691 3.73 -34.82 -13.10
N LYS A 692 4.41 -35.14 -11.98
CA LYS A 692 4.48 -34.29 -10.78
C LYS A 692 3.11 -33.79 -10.29
N LYS A 693 2.08 -34.64 -10.38
CA LYS A 693 0.67 -34.29 -10.09
C LYS A 693 0.49 -33.70 -8.69
N PHE A 694 1.27 -34.16 -7.71
CA PHE A 694 1.28 -33.60 -6.35
C PHE A 694 1.54 -32.08 -6.32
N ILE A 695 2.53 -31.59 -7.09
CA ILE A 695 2.84 -30.16 -7.15
C ILE A 695 1.72 -29.39 -7.87
N GLY A 696 1.11 -29.99 -8.89
CA GLY A 696 -0.06 -29.44 -9.58
C GLY A 696 -1.31 -29.32 -8.70
N ILE A 697 -1.39 -30.09 -7.62
CA ILE A 697 -2.45 -30.03 -6.61
C ILE A 697 -2.08 -29.01 -5.52
N LEU A 698 -0.84 -29.05 -5.02
CA LEU A 698 -0.39 -28.20 -3.93
C LEU A 698 -0.46 -26.70 -4.28
N LEU A 699 -0.02 -26.33 -5.49
CA LEU A 699 0.10 -24.92 -5.88
C LEU A 699 -1.28 -24.19 -5.90
N PRO A 700 -2.32 -24.70 -6.60
CA PRO A 700 -3.65 -24.07 -6.54
C PRO A 700 -4.29 -24.09 -5.14
N ILE A 701 -4.03 -25.09 -4.30
CA ILE A 701 -4.54 -25.13 -2.91
C ILE A 701 -3.95 -23.99 -2.09
N LEU A 702 -2.63 -23.85 -2.10
CA LEU A 702 -1.94 -22.75 -1.45
C LEU A 702 -2.50 -21.41 -1.91
N ILE A 703 -2.71 -21.26 -3.21
CA ILE A 703 -3.26 -20.04 -3.80
C ILE A 703 -4.71 -19.79 -3.38
N GLY A 704 -5.58 -20.81 -3.36
CA GLY A 704 -6.96 -20.68 -2.87
C GLY A 704 -7.00 -20.17 -1.43
N ILE A 705 -6.12 -20.72 -0.58
CA ILE A 705 -5.89 -20.27 0.79
C ILE A 705 -5.43 -18.79 0.82
N PHE A 706 -4.49 -18.39 -0.05
CA PHE A 706 -3.97 -17.02 -0.09
C PHE A 706 -5.02 -16.01 -0.57
N PHE A 707 -5.77 -16.34 -1.62
CA PHE A 707 -6.78 -15.46 -2.22
C PHE A 707 -7.92 -15.15 -1.26
N ILE A 708 -8.36 -16.15 -0.49
CA ILE A 708 -9.39 -15.95 0.54
C ILE A 708 -8.76 -15.22 1.73
N GLY A 709 -7.55 -15.60 2.16
CA GLY A 709 -6.89 -15.03 3.33
C GLY A 709 -6.64 -13.53 3.25
N GLY A 710 -6.21 -13.03 2.09
CA GLY A 710 -5.96 -11.60 1.92
C GLY A 710 -7.22 -10.72 2.02
N LYS A 711 -8.41 -11.27 1.71
CA LYS A 711 -9.69 -10.53 1.69
C LYS A 711 -10.51 -10.70 2.97
N SER A 712 -10.45 -11.86 3.60
CA SER A 712 -11.41 -12.24 4.64
C SER A 712 -10.85 -12.17 6.07
N LEU A 713 -9.53 -12.26 6.25
CA LEU A 713 -8.92 -12.30 7.58
C LEU A 713 -8.98 -10.95 8.33
N LYS A 714 -9.33 -9.84 7.67
CA LYS A 714 -9.61 -8.55 8.33
C LYS A 714 -10.98 -8.53 9.03
N ILE A 715 -11.90 -9.36 8.56
CA ILE A 715 -13.26 -9.45 9.08
C ILE A 715 -13.32 -10.46 10.22
N PHE A 716 -12.50 -11.52 10.14
CA PHE A 716 -12.52 -12.67 11.02
C PHE A 716 -11.71 -12.53 12.32
N THR A 717 -12.26 -13.12 13.38
CA THR A 717 -11.61 -13.39 14.66
C THR A 717 -10.82 -14.71 14.63
N GLY A 718 -9.91 -14.93 15.59
CA GLY A 718 -9.10 -16.16 15.70
C GLY A 718 -9.90 -17.46 15.73
N ALA A 719 -11.15 -17.42 16.20
CA ALA A 719 -12.08 -18.56 16.20
C ALA A 719 -12.48 -19.04 14.78
N ASN A 720 -12.28 -18.21 13.75
CA ASN A 720 -12.75 -18.46 12.38
C ASN A 720 -11.62 -18.82 11.40
N ILE A 721 -10.41 -19.08 11.90
CA ILE A 721 -9.28 -19.54 11.09
C ILE A 721 -9.63 -20.88 10.41
N ALA A 722 -10.36 -21.77 11.08
CA ALA A 722 -10.81 -23.04 10.50
C ALA A 722 -11.74 -22.81 9.30
N PHE A 723 -12.73 -21.91 9.43
CA PHE A 723 -13.64 -21.55 8.33
C PHE A 723 -12.87 -20.97 7.14
N TRP A 724 -11.94 -20.04 7.40
CA TRP A 724 -11.08 -19.48 6.36
C TRP A 724 -10.24 -20.57 5.66
N LEU A 725 -9.61 -21.46 6.43
CA LEU A 725 -8.75 -22.52 5.89
C LEU A 725 -9.55 -23.51 5.04
N ILE A 726 -10.72 -23.93 5.52
CA ILE A 726 -11.63 -24.82 4.78
C ILE A 726 -12.05 -24.18 3.46
N ASN A 727 -12.50 -22.93 3.47
CA ASN A 727 -12.88 -22.23 2.23
C ASN A 727 -11.69 -22.03 1.29
N GLY A 728 -10.51 -21.75 1.84
CA GLY A 728 -9.25 -21.68 1.10
C GLY A 728 -8.94 -22.97 0.36
N ILE A 729 -9.03 -24.09 1.07
CA ILE A 729 -8.83 -25.44 0.52
C ILE A 729 -9.90 -25.75 -0.54
N LEU A 730 -11.18 -25.51 -0.25
CA LEU A 730 -12.29 -25.74 -1.19
C LEU A 730 -12.12 -24.93 -2.48
N THR A 731 -11.72 -23.66 -2.36
CA THR A 731 -11.39 -22.81 -3.51
C THR A 731 -10.20 -23.36 -4.28
N GLY A 732 -9.17 -23.84 -3.58
CA GLY A 732 -8.05 -24.55 -4.17
C GLY A 732 -8.45 -25.79 -4.96
N ILE A 733 -9.31 -26.63 -4.40
CA ILE A 733 -9.87 -27.82 -5.04
C ILE A 733 -10.68 -27.43 -6.29
N LEU A 734 -11.49 -26.38 -6.20
CA LEU A 734 -12.24 -25.85 -7.33
C LEU A 734 -11.30 -25.36 -8.45
N LEU A 735 -10.23 -24.63 -8.11
CA LEU A 735 -9.21 -24.21 -9.07
C LEU A 735 -8.51 -25.40 -9.74
N ILE A 736 -8.20 -26.47 -8.99
CA ILE A 736 -7.67 -27.72 -9.56
C ILE A 736 -8.67 -28.32 -10.55
N PHE A 737 -9.94 -28.39 -10.17
CA PHE A 737 -10.98 -28.97 -11.00
C PHE A 737 -11.16 -28.19 -12.31
N ILE A 738 -11.21 -26.86 -12.23
CA ILE A 738 -11.27 -25.96 -13.39
C ILE A 738 -10.03 -26.13 -14.25
N TYR A 739 -8.84 -26.15 -13.66
CA TYR A 739 -7.60 -26.32 -14.40
C TYR A 739 -7.56 -27.66 -15.16
N ARG A 740 -7.81 -28.78 -14.47
CA ARG A 740 -7.75 -30.13 -15.02
C ARG A 740 -8.82 -30.37 -16.08
N ASN A 741 -10.03 -29.87 -15.88
CA ASN A 741 -11.15 -30.22 -16.75
C ASN A 741 -11.44 -29.17 -17.81
N TYR A 742 -10.95 -27.94 -17.68
CA TYR A 742 -11.29 -26.83 -18.57
C TYR A 742 -10.10 -25.95 -18.97
N ALA A 743 -9.50 -25.21 -18.03
CA ALA A 743 -8.59 -24.11 -18.36
C ALA A 743 -7.28 -24.55 -19.05
N ARG A 744 -6.86 -25.82 -18.89
CA ARG A 744 -5.71 -26.36 -19.65
C ARG A 744 -5.99 -26.62 -21.13
N PHE A 745 -7.27 -26.71 -21.52
CA PHE A 745 -7.71 -26.94 -22.90
C PHE A 745 -8.23 -25.67 -23.58
N SER A 746 -8.81 -24.77 -22.79
CA SER A 746 -9.38 -23.49 -23.23
C SER A 746 -8.76 -22.36 -22.42
N PHE A 747 -7.46 -22.14 -22.59
CA PHE A 747 -6.72 -21.14 -21.80
C PHE A 747 -7.14 -19.71 -22.18
N SER A 748 -7.47 -19.48 -23.46
CA SER A 748 -7.91 -18.17 -23.94
C SER A 748 -9.21 -17.69 -23.31
N SER A 749 -10.04 -18.57 -22.72
CA SER A 749 -11.34 -18.19 -22.15
C SER A 749 -11.30 -17.75 -20.69
N ILE A 750 -10.14 -17.83 -20.02
CA ILE A 750 -9.97 -17.41 -18.61
C ILE A 750 -10.43 -15.95 -18.37
N PRO A 751 -10.13 -14.97 -19.25
CA PRO A 751 -10.66 -13.61 -19.10
C PRO A 751 -12.19 -13.55 -19.09
N VAL A 752 -12.88 -14.39 -19.87
CA VAL A 752 -14.35 -14.45 -19.87
C VAL A 752 -14.87 -15.05 -18.56
N LEU A 753 -14.25 -16.14 -18.09
CA LEU A 753 -14.58 -16.73 -16.78
C LEU A 753 -14.48 -15.68 -15.67
N MET A 754 -13.38 -14.92 -15.66
CA MET A 754 -13.16 -13.86 -14.69
C MET A 754 -14.14 -12.69 -14.85
N SER A 755 -14.57 -12.40 -16.08
CA SER A 755 -15.54 -11.33 -16.36
C SER A 755 -16.89 -11.63 -15.74
N VAL A 756 -17.32 -12.90 -15.74
CA VAL A 756 -18.56 -13.34 -15.08
C VAL A 756 -18.47 -13.18 -13.57
N ILE A 757 -17.35 -13.57 -12.95
CA ILE A 757 -17.12 -13.37 -11.51
C ILE A 757 -17.22 -11.89 -11.14
N TYR A 758 -16.56 -11.03 -11.92
CA TYR A 758 -16.58 -9.59 -11.68
C TYR A 758 -17.92 -8.94 -11.98
N LEU A 759 -18.68 -9.45 -12.96
CA LEU A 759 -20.04 -9.00 -13.26
C LEU A 759 -20.92 -9.11 -12.03
N PHE A 760 -21.00 -10.29 -11.41
CA PHE A 760 -21.85 -10.50 -10.22
C PHE A 760 -21.38 -9.68 -9.03
N LYS A 761 -20.07 -9.49 -8.89
CA LYS A 761 -19.50 -8.64 -7.84
C LYS A 761 -19.87 -7.16 -8.01
N ILE A 762 -19.76 -6.64 -9.24
CA ILE A 762 -20.11 -5.24 -9.57
C ILE A 762 -21.62 -5.03 -9.46
N LEU A 763 -22.41 -5.99 -9.94
CA LEU A 763 -23.85 -5.96 -9.84
C LEU A 763 -24.30 -5.92 -8.38
N LYS A 764 -23.75 -6.79 -7.53
CA LYS A 764 -24.02 -6.78 -6.08
C LYS A 764 -23.74 -5.41 -5.47
N ASN A 765 -22.59 -4.80 -5.78
CA ASN A 765 -22.25 -3.47 -5.29
C ASN A 765 -23.23 -2.38 -5.75
N GLY A 766 -23.72 -2.47 -7.00
CA GLY A 766 -24.69 -1.52 -7.54
C GLY A 766 -26.08 -1.68 -6.93
N LEU A 767 -26.48 -2.93 -6.63
CA LEU A 767 -27.79 -3.27 -6.04
C LEU A 767 -27.94 -2.86 -4.58
N TYR A 768 -26.88 -2.41 -3.89
CA TYR A 768 -27.02 -1.77 -2.59
C TYR A 768 -27.56 -0.34 -2.67
N PHE A 769 -27.62 0.26 -3.86
CA PHE A 769 -28.14 1.61 -4.10
C PHE A 769 -27.54 2.67 -3.15
N ALA A 770 -26.25 2.53 -2.80
CA ALA A 770 -25.61 3.33 -1.77
C ALA A 770 -25.55 4.84 -2.08
N TYR A 771 -25.59 5.20 -3.38
CA TYR A 771 -25.64 6.57 -3.89
C TYR A 771 -26.24 6.55 -5.31
N PRO A 772 -26.71 7.69 -5.87
CA PRO A 772 -27.49 7.71 -7.12
C PRO A 772 -26.77 7.11 -8.34
N ALA A 773 -25.46 7.31 -8.45
CA ALA A 773 -24.65 6.78 -9.57
C ALA A 773 -24.20 5.31 -9.39
N ALA A 774 -24.51 4.65 -8.26
CA ALA A 774 -23.97 3.33 -7.94
C ALA A 774 -24.41 2.26 -8.95
N LEU A 775 -25.72 2.11 -9.20
CA LEU A 775 -26.23 1.12 -10.14
C LEU A 775 -25.88 1.45 -11.61
N PRO A 776 -26.11 2.68 -12.12
CA PRO A 776 -25.71 3.03 -13.48
C PRO A 776 -24.21 2.84 -13.73
N GLY A 777 -23.36 3.22 -12.77
CA GLY A 777 -21.91 3.04 -12.85
C GLY A 777 -21.52 1.57 -12.86
N SER A 778 -22.17 0.76 -12.02
CA SER A 778 -22.03 -0.70 -12.04
C SER A 778 -22.40 -1.33 -13.39
N ILE A 779 -23.50 -0.90 -14.02
CA ILE A 779 -23.91 -1.41 -15.33
C ILE A 779 -22.85 -1.09 -16.40
N VAL A 780 -22.36 0.15 -16.44
CA VAL A 780 -21.28 0.55 -17.36
C VAL A 780 -20.01 -0.26 -17.09
N GLY A 781 -19.63 -0.43 -15.82
CA GLY A 781 -18.47 -1.23 -15.43
C GLY A 781 -18.58 -2.71 -15.85
N ILE A 782 -19.78 -3.30 -15.76
CA ILE A 782 -20.06 -4.65 -16.25
C ILE A 782 -19.83 -4.73 -17.76
N ILE A 783 -20.36 -3.78 -18.53
CA ILE A 783 -20.18 -3.74 -19.99
C ILE A 783 -18.70 -3.66 -20.34
N ILE A 784 -17.95 -2.76 -19.70
CA ILE A 784 -16.51 -2.58 -19.93
C ILE A 784 -15.75 -3.87 -19.66
N ILE A 785 -15.98 -4.51 -18.50
CA ILE A 785 -15.28 -5.76 -18.14
C ILE A 785 -15.64 -6.90 -19.08
N VAL A 786 -16.92 -7.09 -19.41
CA VAL A 786 -17.36 -8.18 -20.29
C VAL A 786 -16.81 -7.99 -21.71
N VAL A 787 -16.92 -6.79 -22.28
CA VAL A 787 -16.38 -6.48 -23.62
C VAL A 787 -14.87 -6.66 -23.65
N PHE A 788 -14.16 -6.13 -22.65
CA PHE A 788 -12.70 -6.27 -22.56
C PHE A 788 -12.29 -7.73 -22.36
N GLY A 789 -13.00 -8.50 -21.53
CA GLY A 789 -12.74 -9.92 -21.32
C GLY A 789 -12.94 -10.76 -22.57
N ILE A 790 -13.99 -10.50 -23.35
CA ILE A 790 -14.22 -11.16 -24.64
C ILE A 790 -13.13 -10.78 -25.65
N PHE A 791 -12.78 -9.50 -25.74
CA PHE A 791 -11.72 -9.03 -26.62
C PHE A 791 -10.37 -9.66 -26.26
N TRP A 792 -10.01 -9.64 -24.98
CA TRP A 792 -8.77 -10.23 -24.48
C TRP A 792 -8.73 -11.74 -24.75
N SER A 793 -9.86 -12.43 -24.57
CA SER A 793 -9.98 -13.85 -24.90
C SER A 793 -9.72 -14.13 -26.39
N LYS A 794 -10.32 -13.33 -27.29
CA LYS A 794 -10.08 -13.44 -28.74
C LYS A 794 -8.63 -13.21 -29.11
N GLU A 795 -7.98 -12.19 -28.54
CA GLU A 795 -6.56 -11.91 -28.80
C GLU A 795 -5.64 -13.04 -28.30
N LEU A 796 -5.97 -13.67 -27.18
CA LEU A 796 -5.22 -14.83 -26.69
C LEU A 796 -5.42 -16.08 -27.56
N GLY A 797 -6.61 -16.26 -28.14
CA GLY A 797 -6.93 -17.41 -28.99
C GLY A 797 -6.31 -17.36 -30.40
N LYS A 798 -5.79 -16.20 -30.83
CA LYS A 798 -5.03 -16.12 -32.09
C LYS A 798 -3.76 -16.97 -31.96
N LEU A 799 -3.61 -17.95 -32.86
CA LEU A 799 -2.35 -18.66 -33.04
C LEU A 799 -1.29 -17.63 -33.46
N ASP A 800 -0.09 -17.73 -32.87
CA ASP A 800 1.06 -16.95 -33.33
C ASP A 800 1.30 -17.32 -34.80
N SER A 801 0.77 -16.53 -35.72
CA SER A 801 1.23 -16.51 -37.11
C SER A 801 2.56 -15.76 -37.09
N THR A 802 3.58 -16.41 -37.67
CA THR A 802 5.02 -16.07 -37.69
C THR A 802 5.83 -16.47 -36.47
#